data_AF-A0A952LV39-F1
#
_entry.id   AF-A0A952LV39-F1
#
_cell.length_a   1.000
_cell.length_b   1.000
_cell.length_c   1.000
_cell.angle_alpha   90.00
_cell.angle_beta   90.00
_cell.angle_gamma   90.00
#
_symmetry.space_group_name_H-M   'P 1'
#
loop_
_entity.id
_entity.type
_entity.pdbx_description
1 polymer ?
#
loop_
_entity_poly.entity_id
_entity_poly.type
_entity_poly.pdbx_seq_one_letter_code
_entity_poly.pdbx_strand_id
1 'polypeptide(L)'
;LTADVRGPPVLVSQETLDATGLIGPMSLVDYEYRVRLEGPGINPDQGVFGDTEVFRNEWRAAFPKHTAELNTVEARGDRIAERLNQVAAVLLLIAIATLLVGGLGVANGVAAWMQSRREDLATLSAIGAGDRWRANIMVIEILLVSILSCTVAAILGAVLAFFISRALAGGLPVATSPVLLLWPALVSVAFGTLAALAFAAPNLARSLSTAPARLLRGDTDRDNRAPLSRSARVVCAALATAAGLALIALIPDKIIGIGFVVSMILLYLGLSALVVVIRRTTRRLVRSGKLDKYFAARRAFAGFDQPGSPLRPLLLSLGIATTLLVAATIVIVAMLQLLNNTVPSRSPTLAFYDIQKPDIEDFRTTVLTAPGVTEVQTVPLVLGRLTSINGESLLSRADVAEALEANDEHKLSYRVKRIDNISVTSGELWPLEYQGPPKVAMEDREAGQIGVAVGDQLTFTILGQPLEAELVAIYAQGNLETRFWFEALFSPGALDAFITRYVGVAFQDESQQSAATESDSESTPIDIAAANQISARFPGVVTIRTARGLASARRILNAAALAVSLVALTSLIASLLVLASVVAANRQRQLREAAILHAIGSRHRSLMYALGIEYLLLAVVVGIFASVVGGFLGTLVAKYWLELPVGLVTWMSGTGVAVGIATLCLSAGAIWVARSLAMSPARLLREVH
;
A
#
# COMPACT_ATOMS: atom_id res chain seq x y z
N LEU A 1 14.62 2.04 -22.26
CA LEU A 1 13.36 2.77 -21.93
C LEU A 1 13.27 4.05 -22.77
N THR A 2 12.88 3.93 -24.04
CA THR A 2 12.61 5.07 -24.91
C THR A 2 11.14 5.45 -24.76
N ALA A 3 10.88 6.50 -23.99
CA ALA A 3 9.65 7.23 -24.21
C ALA A 3 9.71 7.66 -25.68
N ASP A 4 8.87 7.05 -26.51
CA ASP A 4 8.70 7.37 -27.92
C ASP A 4 8.06 8.76 -28.00
N VAL A 5 8.93 9.75 -27.89
CA VAL A 5 8.63 11.17 -27.67
C VAL A 5 8.73 11.88 -29.02
N ARG A 6 8.43 11.15 -30.09
CA ARG A 6 8.18 11.70 -31.41
C ARG A 6 6.85 12.43 -31.31
N GLY A 7 6.79 13.67 -31.77
CA GLY A 7 5.56 14.46 -31.75
C GLY A 7 4.37 13.75 -32.45
N PRO A 8 3.22 14.41 -32.57
CA PRO A 8 2.06 13.81 -33.24
C PRO A 8 2.45 13.26 -34.63
N PRO A 9 2.16 11.97 -34.93
CA PRO A 9 2.61 11.34 -36.17
C PRO A 9 1.91 11.97 -37.36
N VAL A 10 2.66 12.23 -38.43
CA VAL A 10 2.10 12.63 -39.73
C VAL A 10 2.02 11.39 -40.60
N LEU A 11 0.83 11.12 -41.13
CA LEU A 11 0.63 10.04 -42.10
C LEU A 11 0.97 10.59 -43.48
N VAL A 12 2.04 10.08 -44.09
CA VAL A 12 2.46 10.40 -45.45
C VAL A 12 2.52 9.12 -46.27
N SER A 13 2.27 9.23 -47.59
CA SER A 13 2.53 8.12 -48.50
C SER A 13 4.03 7.93 -48.69
N GLN A 14 4.45 6.72 -49.09
CA GLN A 14 5.86 6.44 -49.40
C GLN A 14 6.38 7.38 -50.49
N GLU A 15 5.62 7.61 -51.56
CA GLU A 15 5.99 8.55 -52.63
C GLU A 15 6.20 9.98 -52.11
N THR A 16 5.38 10.42 -51.15
CA THR A 16 5.55 11.75 -50.55
C THR A 16 6.82 11.81 -49.71
N LEU A 17 7.09 10.76 -48.92
CA LEU A 17 8.31 10.66 -48.11
C LEU A 17 9.56 10.69 -48.99
N ASP A 18 9.57 9.93 -50.09
CA ASP A 18 10.68 9.92 -51.04
C ASP A 18 10.84 11.31 -51.71
N ALA A 19 9.73 11.96 -52.08
CA ALA A 19 9.73 13.30 -52.65
C ALA A 19 10.24 14.40 -51.70
N THR A 20 10.13 14.19 -50.37
CA THR A 20 10.66 15.17 -49.40
C THR A 20 12.19 15.23 -49.39
N GLY A 21 12.87 14.18 -49.88
CA GLY A 21 14.33 14.07 -49.81
C GLY A 21 14.90 13.97 -48.39
N LEU A 22 14.06 13.76 -47.37
CA LEU A 22 14.49 13.65 -45.97
C LEU A 22 15.29 12.37 -45.70
N ILE A 23 15.06 11.31 -46.49
CA ILE A 23 15.82 10.07 -46.45
C ILE A 23 16.95 10.18 -47.48
N GLY A 24 18.16 10.49 -47.00
CA GLY A 24 19.36 10.63 -47.81
C GLY A 24 20.58 9.92 -47.20
N PRO A 25 21.74 10.01 -47.87
CA PRO A 25 23.00 9.53 -47.29
C PRO A 25 23.27 10.29 -45.99
N MET A 26 23.48 9.57 -44.88
CA MET A 26 23.61 10.08 -43.50
C MET A 26 22.30 10.31 -42.73
N SER A 27 21.12 10.09 -43.32
CA SER A 27 19.87 10.08 -42.55
C SER A 27 19.82 8.84 -41.66
N LEU A 28 19.61 9.04 -40.36
CA LEU A 28 19.28 7.97 -39.43
C LEU A 28 17.77 7.73 -39.48
N VAL A 29 17.37 6.57 -40.01
CA VAL A 29 15.95 6.19 -40.17
C VAL A 29 15.67 5.00 -39.27
N ASP A 30 14.69 5.15 -38.38
CA ASP A 30 14.20 4.07 -37.55
C ASP A 30 12.95 3.44 -38.16
N TYR A 31 12.95 2.11 -38.26
CA TYR A 31 11.80 1.34 -38.72
C TYR A 31 11.11 0.66 -37.53
N GLU A 32 9.85 1.02 -37.30
CA GLU A 32 9.04 0.41 -36.25
C GLU A 32 8.04 -0.60 -36.83
N TYR A 33 8.05 -1.81 -36.28
CA TYR A 33 7.06 -2.83 -36.59
C TYR A 33 6.15 -3.08 -35.39
N ARG A 34 4.84 -2.89 -35.59
CA ARG A 34 3.83 -3.18 -34.56
C ARG A 34 3.31 -4.59 -34.75
N VAL A 35 3.74 -5.50 -33.89
CA VAL A 35 3.30 -6.90 -33.89
C VAL A 35 2.16 -7.07 -32.88
N ARG A 36 1.02 -7.57 -33.34
CA ARG A 36 -0.13 -7.89 -32.48
C ARG A 36 -0.10 -9.37 -32.14
N LEU A 37 -0.03 -9.68 -30.84
CA LEU A 37 0.06 -11.05 -30.33
C LEU A 37 -1.31 -11.67 -29.96
N GLU A 38 -2.40 -10.87 -29.94
CA GLU A 38 -3.77 -11.31 -29.60
C GLU A 38 -4.84 -10.79 -30.58
N GLY A 39 -5.93 -11.54 -30.81
CA GLY A 39 -7.04 -11.08 -31.68
C GLY A 39 -8.10 -12.14 -32.02
N PRO A 40 -9.24 -11.75 -32.64
CA PRO A 40 -10.29 -12.69 -33.02
C PRO A 40 -9.76 -13.75 -33.99
N GLY A 41 -9.85 -15.03 -33.60
CA GLY A 41 -9.26 -16.17 -34.32
C GLY A 41 -7.91 -16.64 -33.75
N ILE A 42 -7.34 -15.92 -32.80
CA ILE A 42 -6.15 -16.31 -32.03
C ILE A 42 -6.63 -16.74 -30.66
N ASN A 43 -6.59 -18.04 -30.38
CA ASN A 43 -6.95 -18.58 -29.08
C ASN A 43 -5.89 -18.11 -28.07
N PRO A 44 -6.25 -17.41 -26.97
CA PRO A 44 -5.29 -16.95 -25.96
C PRO A 44 -4.41 -18.10 -25.42
N ASP A 45 -4.99 -19.30 -25.35
CA ASP A 45 -4.32 -20.52 -24.90
C ASP A 45 -3.53 -21.26 -26.00
N GLN A 46 -3.59 -20.82 -27.27
CA GLN A 46 -2.87 -21.45 -28.42
C GLN A 46 -2.08 -20.46 -29.30
N GLY A 47 -1.95 -19.19 -28.91
CA GLY A 47 -0.95 -18.31 -29.50
C GLY A 47 0.44 -18.88 -29.17
N VAL A 48 1.39 -18.81 -30.11
CA VAL A 48 2.72 -19.43 -29.94
C VAL A 48 3.42 -19.00 -28.64
N PHE A 49 3.05 -17.84 -28.04
CA PHE A 49 3.59 -17.39 -26.75
C PHE A 49 2.63 -17.02 -25.64
N GLY A 50 1.35 -16.68 -25.90
CA GLY A 50 0.35 -16.32 -24.87
C GLY A 50 0.65 -15.11 -23.97
N ASP A 51 1.94 -14.75 -23.82
CA ASP A 51 2.52 -13.80 -22.89
C ASP A 51 3.61 -13.00 -23.62
N THR A 52 3.55 -11.67 -23.51
CA THR A 52 4.49 -10.72 -24.10
C THR A 52 5.92 -10.91 -23.57
N GLU A 53 6.11 -11.41 -22.35
CA GLU A 53 7.44 -11.70 -21.80
C GLU A 53 8.08 -12.93 -22.42
N VAL A 54 7.28 -13.99 -22.66
CA VAL A 54 7.78 -15.22 -23.27
C VAL A 54 8.24 -14.94 -24.70
N PHE A 55 7.43 -14.23 -25.50
CA PHE A 55 7.83 -13.81 -26.84
C PHE A 55 9.13 -12.99 -26.83
N ARG A 56 9.26 -12.04 -25.89
CA ARG A 56 10.45 -11.21 -25.77
C ARG A 56 11.69 -12.04 -25.46
N ASN A 57 11.59 -12.98 -24.52
CA ASN A 57 12.71 -13.82 -24.12
C ASN A 57 13.12 -14.79 -25.23
N GLU A 58 12.15 -15.37 -25.95
CA GLU A 58 12.44 -16.25 -27.08
C GLU A 58 13.01 -15.51 -28.28
N TRP A 59 12.48 -14.31 -28.58
CA TRP A 59 13.06 -13.46 -29.61
C TRP A 59 14.51 -13.08 -29.26
N ARG A 60 14.79 -12.71 -28.00
CA ARG A 60 16.14 -12.42 -27.52
C ARG A 60 17.07 -13.63 -27.64
N ALA A 61 16.59 -14.83 -27.31
CA ALA A 61 17.35 -16.07 -27.43
C ALA A 61 17.63 -16.46 -28.89
N ALA A 62 16.68 -16.21 -29.79
CA ALA A 62 16.81 -16.50 -31.22
C ALA A 62 17.73 -15.50 -31.95
N PHE A 63 17.78 -14.24 -31.50
CA PHE A 63 18.53 -13.16 -32.14
C PHE A 63 19.51 -12.45 -31.18
N PRO A 64 20.47 -13.16 -30.56
CA PRO A 64 21.33 -12.62 -29.50
C PRO A 64 22.31 -11.53 -29.96
N LYS A 65 22.52 -11.36 -31.27
CA LYS A 65 23.43 -10.37 -31.86
C LYS A 65 22.72 -9.19 -32.53
N HIS A 66 21.39 -9.13 -32.45
CA HIS A 66 20.62 -8.10 -33.14
C HIS A 66 20.43 -6.86 -32.26
N THR A 67 20.53 -5.68 -32.87
CA THR A 67 20.36 -4.37 -32.20
C THR A 67 18.91 -3.88 -32.18
N ALA A 68 17.92 -4.76 -32.33
CA ALA A 68 16.53 -4.31 -32.39
C ALA A 68 15.95 -4.17 -30.99
N GLU A 69 15.42 -2.99 -30.69
CA GLU A 69 14.70 -2.73 -29.44
C GLU A 69 13.32 -3.38 -29.48
N LEU A 70 12.98 -4.14 -28.43
CA LEU A 70 11.68 -4.81 -28.31
C LEU A 70 10.89 -4.18 -27.17
N ASN A 71 9.95 -3.30 -27.55
CA ASN A 71 9.12 -2.51 -26.63
C ASN A 71 7.68 -3.03 -26.60
N THR A 72 7.15 -3.28 -25.40
CA THR A 72 5.75 -3.68 -25.21
C THR A 72 4.88 -2.48 -24.82
N VAL A 73 3.56 -2.60 -25.00
CA VAL A 73 2.62 -1.55 -24.58
C VAL A 73 2.61 -1.41 -23.06
N GLU A 74 2.72 -2.52 -22.32
CA GLU A 74 2.91 -2.47 -20.86
C GLU A 74 4.13 -1.63 -20.49
N ALA A 75 5.28 -1.87 -21.15
CA ALA A 75 6.55 -1.21 -20.87
C ALA A 75 6.50 0.33 -20.98
N ARG A 76 5.61 0.88 -21.81
CA ARG A 76 5.45 2.34 -21.98
C ARG A 76 4.70 3.00 -20.82
N GLY A 77 3.97 2.23 -20.01
CA GLY A 77 3.19 2.70 -18.86
C GLY A 77 3.76 2.33 -17.50
N ASP A 78 4.93 1.68 -17.46
CA ASP A 78 5.48 0.99 -16.28
C ASP A 78 5.44 1.82 -15.00
N ARG A 79 5.73 3.12 -15.06
CA ARG A 79 5.69 3.97 -13.86
C ARG A 79 4.28 4.15 -13.30
N ILE A 80 3.29 4.42 -14.14
CA ILE A 80 1.89 4.54 -13.68
C ILE A 80 1.39 3.16 -13.27
N ALA A 81 1.72 2.12 -14.04
CA ALA A 81 1.37 0.74 -13.73
C ALA A 81 1.95 0.31 -12.37
N GLU A 82 3.21 0.63 -12.09
CA GLU A 82 3.88 0.34 -10.82
C GLU A 82 3.20 1.05 -9.65
N ARG A 83 2.88 2.34 -9.79
CA ARG A 83 2.11 3.06 -8.75
C ARG A 83 0.72 2.46 -8.54
N LEU A 84 0.04 2.03 -9.62
CA LEU A 84 -1.25 1.37 -9.53
C LEU A 84 -1.13 -0.04 -8.90
N ASN A 85 -0.06 -0.77 -9.18
CA ASN A 85 0.24 -2.07 -8.57
C ASN A 85 0.53 -1.91 -7.08
N GLN A 86 1.29 -0.89 -6.68
CA GLN A 86 1.52 -0.55 -5.27
C GLN A 86 0.19 -0.19 -4.59
N VAL A 87 -0.70 0.57 -5.25
CA VAL A 87 -2.06 0.84 -4.75
C VAL A 87 -2.84 -0.46 -4.57
N ALA A 88 -2.87 -1.34 -5.57
CA ALA A 88 -3.57 -2.62 -5.49
C ALA A 88 -3.04 -3.49 -4.34
N ALA A 89 -1.72 -3.56 -4.16
CA ALA A 89 -1.08 -4.28 -3.08
C ALA A 89 -1.45 -3.71 -1.70
N VAL A 90 -1.47 -2.37 -1.56
CA VAL A 90 -1.92 -1.70 -0.33
C VAL A 90 -3.39 -1.97 -0.04
N LEU A 91 -4.26 -1.86 -1.04
CA LEU A 91 -5.69 -2.15 -0.89
C LEU A 91 -5.93 -3.59 -0.42
N LEU A 92 -5.19 -4.54 -0.99
CA LEU A 92 -5.25 -5.95 -0.61
C LEU A 92 -4.77 -6.17 0.83
N LEU A 93 -3.64 -5.56 1.21
CA LEU A 93 -3.11 -5.65 2.57
C LEU A 93 -4.08 -5.09 3.60
N ILE A 94 -4.68 -3.92 3.32
CA ILE A 94 -5.69 -3.30 4.19
C ILE A 94 -6.92 -4.20 4.26
N ALA A 95 -7.37 -4.78 3.14
CA ALA A 95 -8.52 -5.67 3.11
C ALA A 95 -8.28 -6.90 4.01
N ILE A 96 -7.10 -7.52 3.92
CA ILE A 96 -6.76 -8.69 4.74
C ILE A 96 -6.63 -8.33 6.22
N ALA A 97 -5.98 -7.21 6.54
CA ALA A 97 -5.89 -6.72 7.92
C ALA A 97 -7.29 -6.44 8.49
N THR A 98 -8.14 -5.77 7.72
CA THR A 98 -9.53 -5.44 8.11
C THR A 98 -10.37 -6.69 8.29
N LEU A 99 -10.23 -7.68 7.40
CA LEU A 99 -10.92 -8.96 7.53
C LEU A 99 -10.55 -9.65 8.85
N LEU A 100 -9.28 -9.61 9.23
CA LEU A 100 -8.84 -10.25 10.46
C LEU A 100 -9.30 -9.50 11.71
N VAL A 101 -9.26 -8.16 11.68
CA VAL A 101 -9.87 -7.33 12.72
C VAL A 101 -11.37 -7.66 12.82
N GLY A 102 -12.08 -7.71 11.70
CA GLY A 102 -13.48 -8.14 11.61
C GLY A 102 -13.71 -9.55 12.17
N GLY A 103 -12.82 -10.49 11.87
CA GLY A 103 -12.83 -11.85 12.39
C GLY A 103 -12.73 -11.93 13.91
N LEU A 104 -11.89 -11.10 14.54
CA LEU A 104 -11.86 -10.97 16.00
C LEU A 104 -13.20 -10.44 16.55
N GLY A 105 -13.84 -9.52 15.84
CA GLY A 105 -15.21 -9.06 16.15
C GLY A 105 -16.22 -10.20 16.11
N VAL A 106 -16.21 -11.01 15.04
CA VAL A 106 -17.06 -12.21 14.91
C VAL A 106 -16.79 -13.18 16.06
N ALA A 107 -15.53 -13.46 16.38
CA ALA A 107 -15.17 -14.36 17.47
C ALA A 107 -15.76 -13.91 18.80
N ASN A 108 -15.63 -12.62 19.14
CA ASN A 108 -16.19 -12.08 20.39
C ASN A 108 -17.71 -11.97 20.37
N GLY A 109 -18.31 -11.60 19.23
CA GLY A 109 -19.76 -11.55 19.06
C GLY A 109 -20.40 -12.93 19.25
N VAL A 110 -19.83 -13.95 18.62
CA VAL A 110 -20.26 -15.34 18.79
C VAL A 110 -20.04 -15.81 20.22
N ALA A 111 -18.93 -15.44 20.88
CA ALA A 111 -18.71 -15.78 22.29
C ALA A 111 -19.79 -15.17 23.21
N ALA A 112 -20.14 -13.90 23.00
CA ALA A 112 -21.19 -13.21 23.76
C ALA A 112 -22.58 -13.78 23.46
N TRP A 113 -22.87 -14.10 22.21
CA TRP A 113 -24.14 -14.71 21.82
C TRP A 113 -24.30 -16.13 22.38
N MET A 114 -23.23 -16.93 22.32
CA MET A 114 -23.16 -18.24 22.98
C MET A 114 -23.35 -18.14 24.48
N GLN A 115 -22.85 -17.08 25.12
CA GLN A 115 -23.07 -16.81 26.54
C GLN A 115 -24.55 -16.57 26.85
N SER A 116 -25.26 -15.78 26.04
CA SER A 116 -26.69 -15.50 26.24
C SER A 116 -27.58 -16.72 25.98
N ARG A 117 -27.16 -17.64 25.10
CA ARG A 117 -27.91 -18.85 24.74
C ARG A 117 -27.61 -20.06 25.64
N ARG A 118 -26.86 -19.88 26.73
CA ARG A 118 -26.44 -21.02 27.58
C ARG A 118 -27.62 -21.76 28.21
N GLU A 119 -28.63 -21.04 28.68
CA GLU A 119 -29.80 -21.63 29.32
C GLU A 119 -30.66 -22.40 28.31
N ASP A 120 -30.86 -21.81 27.12
CA ASP A 120 -31.53 -22.47 25.99
C ASP A 120 -30.81 -23.78 25.59
N LEU A 121 -29.48 -23.77 25.53
CA LEU A 121 -28.69 -24.97 25.20
C LEU A 121 -28.73 -26.02 26.32
N ALA A 122 -28.84 -25.59 27.57
CA ALA A 122 -28.97 -26.48 28.73
C ALA A 122 -30.35 -27.16 28.75
N THR A 123 -31.43 -26.42 28.47
CA THR A 123 -32.79 -26.97 28.39
C THR A 123 -32.92 -27.97 27.24
N LEU A 124 -32.43 -27.63 26.04
CA LEU A 124 -32.40 -28.54 24.89
C LEU A 124 -31.63 -29.84 25.20
N SER A 125 -30.50 -29.72 25.90
CA SER A 125 -29.74 -30.91 26.28
C SER A 125 -30.44 -31.74 27.37
N ALA A 126 -31.19 -31.11 28.27
CA ALA A 126 -31.97 -31.81 29.30
C ALA A 126 -33.14 -32.60 28.69
N ILE A 127 -33.69 -32.13 27.57
CA ILE A 127 -34.75 -32.82 26.79
C ILE A 127 -34.17 -33.93 25.88
N GLY A 128 -32.84 -34.09 25.83
CA GLY A 128 -32.17 -35.18 25.12
C GLY A 128 -31.61 -34.82 23.74
N ALA A 129 -31.52 -33.53 23.40
CA ALA A 129 -30.91 -33.10 22.13
C ALA A 129 -29.42 -33.48 22.05
N GLY A 130 -29.05 -34.27 21.04
CA GLY A 130 -27.67 -34.70 20.83
C GLY A 130 -26.72 -33.55 20.46
N ASP A 131 -25.43 -33.70 20.79
CA ASP A 131 -24.39 -32.69 20.57
C ASP A 131 -24.28 -32.25 19.11
N ARG A 132 -24.45 -33.18 18.16
CA ARG A 132 -24.42 -32.90 16.72
C ARG A 132 -25.59 -32.04 16.28
N TRP A 133 -26.79 -32.27 16.82
CA TRP A 133 -27.97 -31.50 16.47
C TRP A 133 -27.84 -30.06 16.99
N ARG A 134 -27.42 -29.89 18.25
CA ARG A 134 -27.13 -28.57 18.82
C ARG A 134 -26.03 -27.85 18.04
N ALA A 135 -24.94 -28.54 17.69
CA ALA A 135 -23.88 -27.98 16.87
C ALA A 135 -24.38 -27.50 15.50
N ASN A 136 -25.16 -28.33 14.80
CA ASN A 136 -25.65 -28.02 13.47
C ASN A 136 -26.54 -26.78 13.45
N ILE A 137 -27.46 -26.62 14.41
CA ILE A 137 -28.32 -25.42 14.47
C ILE A 137 -27.46 -24.17 14.62
N MET A 138 -26.52 -24.18 15.56
CA MET A 138 -25.66 -23.02 15.81
C MET A 138 -24.75 -22.71 14.62
N VAL A 139 -24.22 -23.73 13.93
CA VAL A 139 -23.44 -23.56 12.70
C VAL A 139 -24.31 -22.97 11.59
N ILE A 140 -25.53 -23.47 11.40
CA ILE A 140 -26.47 -22.97 10.38
C ILE A 140 -26.84 -21.50 10.66
N GLU A 141 -27.09 -21.13 11.91
CA GLU A 141 -27.39 -19.74 12.27
C GLU A 141 -26.20 -18.82 11.97
N ILE A 142 -24.99 -19.21 12.37
CA ILE A 142 -23.77 -18.44 12.06
C ILE A 142 -23.56 -18.36 10.54
N LEU A 143 -23.79 -19.46 9.82
CA LEU A 143 -23.68 -19.51 8.36
C LEU A 143 -24.67 -18.54 7.70
N LEU A 144 -25.95 -18.57 8.07
CA LEU A 144 -26.98 -17.69 7.53
C LEU A 144 -26.68 -16.21 7.80
N VAL A 145 -26.30 -15.87 9.03
CA VAL A 145 -25.94 -14.49 9.40
C VAL A 145 -24.68 -14.03 8.63
N SER A 146 -23.68 -14.91 8.47
CA SER A 146 -22.46 -14.59 7.74
C SER A 146 -22.71 -14.39 6.25
N ILE A 147 -23.51 -15.26 5.61
CA ILE A 147 -23.87 -15.14 4.19
C ILE A 147 -24.65 -13.85 3.96
N LEU A 148 -25.66 -13.56 4.79
CA LEU A 148 -26.44 -12.34 4.67
C LEU A 148 -25.54 -11.09 4.82
N SER A 149 -24.69 -11.07 5.84
CA SER A 149 -23.79 -9.94 6.10
C SER A 149 -22.78 -9.74 4.97
N CYS A 150 -22.15 -10.82 4.49
CA CYS A 150 -21.19 -10.73 3.38
C CYS A 150 -21.87 -10.36 2.07
N THR A 151 -23.11 -10.80 1.83
CA THR A 151 -23.87 -10.44 0.63
C THR A 151 -24.19 -8.95 0.61
N VAL A 152 -24.67 -8.41 1.74
CA VAL A 152 -24.90 -6.96 1.89
C VAL A 152 -23.60 -6.18 1.71
N ALA A 153 -22.50 -6.64 2.30
CA ALA A 153 -21.19 -6.02 2.14
C ALA A 153 -20.68 -6.06 0.69
N ALA A 154 -20.87 -7.17 -0.02
CA ALA A 154 -20.50 -7.33 -1.42
C ALA A 154 -21.31 -6.39 -2.33
N ILE A 155 -22.61 -6.23 -2.07
CA ILE A 155 -23.47 -5.27 -2.79
C ILE A 155 -22.97 -3.84 -2.56
N LEU A 156 -22.71 -3.46 -1.30
CA LEU A 156 -22.18 -2.13 -0.97
C LEU A 156 -20.81 -1.89 -1.62
N GLY A 157 -19.92 -2.90 -1.60
CA GLY A 157 -18.61 -2.85 -2.25
C GLY A 157 -18.71 -2.69 -3.77
N ALA A 158 -19.62 -3.42 -4.42
CA ALA A 158 -19.87 -3.30 -5.86
C ALA A 158 -20.44 -1.93 -6.24
N VAL A 159 -21.35 -1.38 -5.43
CA VAL A 159 -21.86 -0.01 -5.61
C VAL A 159 -20.73 1.01 -5.50
N LEU A 160 -19.87 0.87 -4.49
CA LEU A 160 -18.72 1.76 -4.30
C LEU A 160 -17.75 1.69 -5.49
N ALA A 161 -17.41 0.47 -5.94
CA ALA A 161 -16.55 0.24 -7.10
C ALA A 161 -17.14 0.85 -8.38
N PHE A 162 -18.46 0.76 -8.55
CA PHE A 162 -19.17 1.36 -9.69
C PHE A 162 -19.04 2.90 -9.69
N PHE A 163 -19.25 3.56 -8.55
CA PHE A 163 -19.09 5.02 -8.45
C PHE A 163 -17.66 5.48 -8.67
N ILE A 164 -16.67 4.78 -8.10
CA ILE A 164 -15.26 5.06 -8.34
C ILE A 164 -14.99 4.95 -9.83
N SER A 165 -15.35 3.82 -10.45
CA SER A 165 -15.06 3.61 -11.86
C SER A 165 -15.74 4.61 -12.79
N ARG A 166 -16.96 5.08 -12.45
CA ARG A 166 -17.64 6.15 -13.20
C ARG A 166 -16.91 7.48 -13.08
N ALA A 167 -16.31 7.78 -11.94
CA ALA A 167 -15.45 8.96 -11.78
C ALA A 167 -14.18 8.87 -12.66
N LEU A 168 -13.68 7.66 -12.96
CA LEU A 168 -12.56 7.43 -13.88
C LEU A 168 -12.95 7.45 -15.36
N ALA A 169 -14.21 7.15 -15.70
CA ALA A 169 -14.66 6.99 -17.08
C ALA A 169 -14.53 8.25 -17.96
N GLY A 170 -14.37 9.44 -17.36
CA GLY A 170 -14.16 10.70 -18.07
C GLY A 170 -12.80 10.85 -18.79
N GLY A 171 -11.94 9.83 -18.79
CA GLY A 171 -10.63 9.89 -19.45
C GLY A 171 -9.97 8.55 -19.80
N LEU A 172 -10.59 7.42 -19.46
CA LEU A 172 -10.07 6.09 -19.77
C LEU A 172 -11.21 5.19 -20.27
N PRO A 173 -10.99 4.37 -21.32
CA PRO A 173 -11.93 3.35 -21.75
C PRO A 173 -11.90 2.16 -20.77
N VAL A 174 -12.35 2.37 -19.54
CA VAL A 174 -12.54 1.29 -18.58
C VAL A 174 -13.88 0.63 -18.89
N ALA A 175 -13.84 -0.60 -19.43
CA ALA A 175 -15.03 -1.40 -19.67
C ALA A 175 -15.70 -1.72 -18.32
N THR A 176 -16.73 -0.96 -17.97
CA THR A 176 -17.50 -1.13 -16.73
C THR A 176 -18.76 -1.91 -17.01
N SER A 177 -18.64 -3.22 -17.13
CA SER A 177 -19.81 -4.09 -17.11
C SER A 177 -20.10 -4.51 -15.68
N PRO A 178 -21.34 -4.33 -15.15
CA PRO A 178 -21.76 -4.90 -13.88
C PRO A 178 -21.49 -6.42 -13.79
N VAL A 179 -21.41 -7.10 -14.94
CA VAL A 179 -21.08 -8.54 -15.04
C VAL A 179 -19.66 -8.84 -14.55
N LEU A 180 -18.70 -7.94 -14.78
CA LEU A 180 -17.31 -8.11 -14.34
C LEU A 180 -17.18 -8.08 -12.80
N LEU A 181 -18.12 -7.46 -12.10
CA LEU A 181 -18.11 -7.36 -10.64
C LEU A 181 -18.71 -8.59 -9.94
N LEU A 182 -19.41 -9.46 -10.67
CA LEU A 182 -20.06 -10.65 -10.09
C LEU A 182 -19.05 -11.64 -9.51
N TRP A 183 -17.94 -11.87 -10.20
CA TRP A 183 -16.92 -12.81 -9.75
C TRP A 183 -16.21 -12.33 -8.46
N PRO A 184 -15.68 -11.09 -8.39
CA PRO A 184 -15.15 -10.55 -7.13
C PRO A 184 -16.16 -10.56 -5.98
N ALA A 185 -17.44 -10.27 -6.26
CA ALA A 185 -18.50 -10.32 -5.24
C ALA A 185 -18.69 -11.74 -4.68
N LEU A 186 -18.78 -12.76 -5.55
CA LEU A 186 -18.91 -14.16 -5.12
C LEU A 186 -17.70 -14.62 -4.29
N VAL A 187 -16.49 -14.28 -4.75
CA VAL A 187 -15.25 -14.61 -4.01
C VAL A 187 -15.25 -13.94 -2.63
N SER A 188 -15.67 -12.68 -2.54
CA SER A 188 -15.76 -11.95 -1.25
C SER A 188 -16.76 -12.60 -0.28
N VAL A 189 -17.91 -13.08 -0.78
CA VAL A 189 -18.92 -13.78 0.04
C VAL A 189 -18.40 -15.13 0.50
N ALA A 190 -17.82 -15.92 -0.39
CA ALA A 190 -17.28 -17.24 -0.05
C ALA A 190 -16.13 -17.13 0.96
N PHE A 191 -15.20 -16.20 0.74
CA PHE A 191 -14.07 -16.01 1.64
C PHE A 191 -14.48 -15.38 2.97
N GLY A 192 -15.36 -14.38 2.96
CA GLY A 192 -15.87 -13.74 4.18
C GLY A 192 -16.65 -14.71 5.08
N THR A 193 -17.46 -15.59 4.49
CA THR A 193 -18.19 -16.64 5.23
C THR A 193 -17.25 -17.70 5.79
N LEU A 194 -16.25 -18.15 5.02
CA LEU A 194 -15.21 -19.05 5.49
C LEU A 194 -14.43 -18.45 6.67
N ALA A 195 -14.04 -17.18 6.56
CA ALA A 195 -13.35 -16.46 7.62
C ALA A 195 -14.24 -16.35 8.89
N ALA A 196 -15.51 -15.96 8.74
CA ALA A 196 -16.45 -15.87 9.85
C ALA A 196 -16.59 -17.22 10.60
N LEU A 197 -16.72 -18.33 9.86
CA LEU A 197 -16.77 -19.67 10.43
C LEU A 197 -15.46 -20.04 11.15
N ALA A 198 -14.30 -19.76 10.55
CA ALA A 198 -13.00 -20.03 11.15
C ALA A 198 -12.79 -19.27 12.46
N PHE A 199 -13.22 -18.01 12.54
CA PHE A 199 -13.16 -17.20 13.76
C PHE A 199 -14.21 -17.57 14.82
N ALA A 200 -15.39 -18.03 14.39
CA ALA A 200 -16.46 -18.48 15.29
C ALA A 200 -16.18 -19.86 15.91
N ALA A 201 -15.55 -20.76 15.14
CA ALA A 201 -15.37 -22.16 15.49
C ALA A 201 -14.75 -22.41 16.89
N PRO A 202 -13.69 -21.70 17.33
CA PRO A 202 -13.11 -21.94 18.65
C PRO A 202 -14.07 -21.65 19.80
N ASN A 203 -14.89 -20.61 19.69
CA ASN A 203 -15.84 -20.23 20.74
C ASN A 203 -17.06 -21.15 20.75
N LEU A 204 -17.55 -21.52 19.57
CA LEU A 204 -18.62 -22.50 19.40
C LEU A 204 -18.22 -23.90 19.92
N ALA A 205 -17.00 -24.33 19.63
CA ALA A 205 -16.52 -25.63 20.07
C ALA A 205 -16.36 -25.72 21.60
N ARG A 206 -16.00 -24.61 22.26
CA ARG A 206 -15.91 -24.55 23.72
C ARG A 206 -17.29 -24.61 24.38
N SER A 207 -18.28 -23.87 23.86
CA SER A 207 -19.63 -23.86 24.43
C SER A 207 -20.36 -25.20 24.28
N LEU A 208 -20.10 -25.94 23.22
CA LEU A 208 -20.73 -27.23 22.96
C LEU A 208 -20.06 -28.41 23.70
N SER A 209 -18.81 -28.26 24.14
CA SER A 209 -18.07 -29.32 24.84
C SER A 209 -18.27 -29.31 26.36
N THR A 210 -18.93 -28.29 26.91
CA THR A 210 -19.29 -28.21 28.33
C THR A 210 -20.50 -29.09 28.66
N ALA A 211 -20.38 -29.88 29.73
CA ALA A 211 -21.42 -30.83 30.13
C ALA A 211 -22.68 -30.11 30.66
N PRO A 212 -23.90 -30.47 30.22
CA PRO A 212 -25.16 -29.82 30.62
C PRO A 212 -25.40 -29.78 32.13
N ALA A 213 -24.97 -30.83 32.84
CA ALA A 213 -25.09 -30.95 34.29
C ALA A 213 -24.22 -29.92 35.07
N ARG A 214 -23.16 -29.38 34.45
CA ARG A 214 -22.32 -28.32 35.04
C ARG A 214 -22.90 -26.93 34.80
N LEU A 215 -23.56 -26.72 33.65
CA LEU A 215 -24.28 -25.48 33.34
C LEU A 215 -25.43 -25.24 34.34
N LEU A 216 -26.13 -26.30 34.74
CA LEU A 216 -27.20 -26.24 35.75
C LEU A 216 -26.71 -26.10 37.20
N ARG A 217 -25.44 -26.44 37.50
CA ARG A 217 -24.84 -26.33 38.85
C ARG A 217 -24.17 -24.99 39.14
N GLY A 218 -24.05 -24.10 38.15
CA GLY A 218 -23.41 -22.79 38.36
C GLY A 218 -21.88 -22.84 38.57
N ASP A 219 -21.22 -23.98 38.31
CA ASP A 219 -19.76 -24.15 38.35
C ASP A 219 -19.10 -23.42 37.15
N THR A 220 -19.10 -22.09 37.21
CA THR A 220 -18.97 -21.20 36.05
C THR A 220 -17.53 -20.73 35.74
N ASP A 221 -16.59 -20.85 36.68
CA ASP A 221 -15.25 -20.25 36.54
C ASP A 221 -14.17 -21.15 35.90
N ARG A 222 -14.43 -22.46 35.76
CA ARG A 222 -13.46 -23.41 35.20
C ARG A 222 -13.63 -23.69 33.70
N ASP A 223 -14.75 -23.28 33.10
CA ASP A 223 -15.14 -23.67 31.73
C ASP A 223 -14.33 -23.00 30.62
N ASN A 224 -13.86 -21.76 30.80
CA ASN A 224 -13.07 -21.06 29.77
C ASN A 224 -11.61 -21.60 29.63
N ARG A 225 -11.25 -22.63 30.43
CA ARG A 225 -9.97 -23.33 30.43
C ARG A 225 -10.07 -24.81 30.08
N ALA A 226 -11.28 -25.35 29.86
CA ALA A 226 -11.44 -26.74 29.48
C ALA A 226 -10.75 -26.98 28.12
N PRO A 227 -9.82 -27.95 28.02
CA PRO A 227 -9.20 -28.26 26.74
C PRO A 227 -10.26 -28.73 25.75
N LEU A 228 -10.23 -28.15 24.55
CA LEU A 228 -11.08 -28.57 23.44
C LEU A 228 -10.95 -30.09 23.22
N SER A 229 -12.09 -30.75 22.99
CA SER A 229 -12.12 -32.16 22.54
C SER A 229 -11.18 -32.36 21.33
N ARG A 230 -10.60 -33.55 21.20
CA ARG A 230 -9.66 -33.86 20.11
C ARG A 230 -10.30 -33.61 18.74
N SER A 231 -11.57 -33.98 18.56
CA SER A 231 -12.33 -33.72 17.32
C SER A 231 -12.55 -32.22 17.07
N ALA A 232 -12.93 -31.48 18.11
CA ALA A 232 -13.12 -30.03 18.05
C ALA A 232 -11.82 -29.27 17.68
N ARG A 233 -10.66 -29.70 18.19
CA ARG A 233 -9.36 -29.13 17.82
C ARG A 233 -9.04 -29.36 16.35
N VAL A 234 -9.28 -30.57 15.84
CA VAL A 234 -9.04 -30.89 14.42
C VAL A 234 -9.93 -30.05 13.52
N VAL A 235 -11.22 -29.88 13.83
CA VAL A 235 -12.13 -29.06 13.04
C VAL A 235 -11.73 -27.57 13.06
N CYS A 236 -11.40 -27.02 14.25
CA CYS A 236 -10.94 -25.63 14.34
C CYS A 236 -9.63 -25.42 13.58
N ALA A 237 -8.69 -26.35 13.69
CA ALA A 237 -7.43 -26.30 12.95
C ALA A 237 -7.68 -26.38 11.44
N ALA A 238 -8.54 -27.30 10.98
CA ALA A 238 -8.88 -27.46 9.58
C ALA A 238 -9.53 -26.20 8.98
N LEU A 239 -10.46 -25.57 9.70
CA LEU A 239 -11.07 -24.30 9.28
C LEU A 239 -10.06 -23.15 9.25
N ALA A 240 -9.20 -23.05 10.26
CA ALA A 240 -8.15 -22.02 10.30
C ALA A 240 -7.14 -22.22 9.16
N THR A 241 -6.74 -23.46 8.87
CA THR A 241 -5.86 -23.77 7.74
C THR A 241 -6.54 -23.52 6.41
N ALA A 242 -7.83 -23.85 6.26
CA ALA A 242 -8.58 -23.58 5.04
C ALA A 242 -8.68 -22.07 4.77
N ALA A 243 -9.01 -21.28 5.80
CA ALA A 243 -9.03 -19.82 5.69
C ALA A 243 -7.65 -19.23 5.37
N GLY A 244 -6.59 -19.74 6.02
CA GLY A 244 -5.21 -19.30 5.74
C GLY A 244 -4.73 -19.66 4.33
N LEU A 245 -5.05 -20.85 3.83
CA LEU A 245 -4.72 -21.27 2.47
C LEU A 245 -5.54 -20.49 1.43
N ALA A 246 -6.84 -20.27 1.68
CA ALA A 246 -7.67 -19.44 0.82
C ALA A 246 -7.14 -18.00 0.73
N LEU A 247 -6.66 -17.44 1.84
CA LEU A 247 -6.01 -16.13 1.88
C LEU A 247 -4.74 -16.11 1.01
N ILE A 248 -3.86 -17.11 1.15
CA ILE A 248 -2.63 -17.21 0.34
C ILE A 248 -2.97 -17.43 -1.15
N ALA A 249 -4.02 -18.20 -1.44
CA ALA A 249 -4.47 -18.45 -2.81
C ALA A 249 -5.00 -17.16 -3.48
N LEU A 250 -5.70 -16.30 -2.72
CA LEU A 250 -6.30 -15.07 -3.23
C LEU A 250 -5.27 -13.96 -3.51
N ILE A 251 -4.14 -13.96 -2.79
CA ILE A 251 -3.10 -12.95 -2.99
C ILE A 251 -2.24 -13.32 -4.21
N PRO A 252 -1.98 -12.39 -5.16
CA PRO A 252 -1.14 -12.66 -6.32
C PRO A 252 0.26 -13.15 -5.94
N ASP A 253 0.96 -12.39 -5.09
CA ASP A 253 2.26 -12.79 -4.57
C ASP A 253 2.11 -13.60 -3.27
N LYS A 254 2.46 -14.89 -3.37
CA LYS A 254 2.31 -15.88 -2.29
C LYS A 254 3.21 -15.57 -1.10
N ILE A 255 4.33 -14.88 -1.30
CA ILE A 255 5.27 -14.52 -0.24
C ILE A 255 4.58 -13.57 0.75
N ILE A 256 3.75 -12.65 0.26
CA ILE A 256 2.94 -11.76 1.09
C ILE A 256 1.99 -12.55 1.98
N GLY A 257 1.26 -13.49 1.37
CA GLY A 257 0.26 -14.28 2.08
C GLY A 257 0.91 -15.07 3.22
N ILE A 258 2.05 -15.69 2.94
CA ILE A 258 2.83 -16.43 3.93
C ILE A 258 3.37 -15.47 5.01
N GLY A 259 3.98 -14.36 4.60
CA GLY A 259 4.53 -13.34 5.50
C GLY A 259 3.46 -12.76 6.43
N PHE A 260 2.24 -12.55 5.94
CA PHE A 260 1.11 -12.08 6.73
C PHE A 260 0.67 -13.10 7.77
N VAL A 261 0.53 -14.38 7.39
CA VAL A 261 0.17 -15.47 8.32
C VAL A 261 1.23 -15.65 9.40
N VAL A 262 2.52 -15.63 9.02
CA VAL A 262 3.65 -15.71 9.97
C VAL A 262 3.63 -14.52 10.93
N SER A 263 3.45 -13.30 10.41
CA SER A 263 3.34 -12.08 11.22
C SER A 263 2.18 -12.18 12.21
N MET A 264 1.06 -12.78 11.82
CA MET A 264 -0.09 -13.01 12.69
C MET A 264 0.23 -13.95 13.86
N ILE A 265 0.90 -15.06 13.56
CA ILE A 265 1.31 -16.04 14.57
C ILE A 265 2.29 -15.39 15.54
N LEU A 266 3.29 -14.66 15.02
CA LEU A 266 4.25 -13.94 15.84
C LEU A 266 3.59 -12.86 16.69
N LEU A 267 2.61 -12.12 16.15
CA LEU A 267 1.84 -11.13 16.89
C LEU A 267 1.04 -11.77 18.03
N TYR A 268 0.35 -12.88 17.76
CA TYR A 268 -0.38 -13.65 18.78
C TYR A 268 0.56 -14.17 19.88
N LEU A 269 1.73 -14.70 19.51
CA LEU A 269 2.74 -15.21 20.44
C LEU A 269 3.35 -14.08 21.26
N GLY A 270 3.72 -12.96 20.62
CA GLY A 270 4.29 -11.79 21.27
C GLY A 270 3.35 -11.19 22.30
N LEU A 271 2.07 -11.07 21.96
CA LEU A 271 1.06 -10.58 22.89
C LEU A 271 0.73 -11.59 24.00
N SER A 272 0.76 -12.89 23.70
CA SER A 272 0.64 -13.95 24.71
C SER A 272 1.81 -13.92 25.70
N ALA A 273 3.03 -13.67 25.21
CA ALA A 273 4.21 -13.46 26.05
C ALA A 273 4.05 -12.20 26.92
N LEU A 274 3.53 -11.11 26.34
CA LEU A 274 3.24 -9.88 27.08
C LEU A 274 2.26 -10.11 28.23
N VAL A 275 1.20 -10.89 28.02
CA VAL A 275 0.26 -11.29 29.11
C VAL A 275 1.01 -12.00 30.24
N VAL A 276 1.94 -12.90 29.93
CA VAL A 276 2.75 -13.62 30.92
C VAL A 276 3.67 -12.66 31.69
N VAL A 277 4.31 -11.73 30.98
CA VAL A 277 5.17 -10.70 31.58
C VAL A 277 4.37 -9.82 32.54
N ILE A 278 3.22 -9.28 32.10
CA ILE A 278 2.35 -8.45 32.94
C ILE A 278 1.94 -9.21 34.19
N ARG A 279 1.49 -10.47 34.07
CA ARG A 279 1.14 -11.28 35.25
C ARG A 279 2.31 -11.53 36.19
N ARG A 280 3.53 -11.74 35.66
CA ARG A 280 4.73 -11.91 36.50
C ARG A 280 5.09 -10.61 37.23
N THR A 281 5.11 -9.49 36.51
CA THR A 281 5.43 -8.16 37.08
C THR A 281 4.40 -7.76 38.13
N THR A 282 3.12 -7.90 37.82
CA THR A 282 2.03 -7.57 38.74
C THR A 282 2.05 -8.44 40.00
N ARG A 283 2.33 -9.75 39.89
CA ARG A 283 2.53 -10.61 41.06
C ARG A 283 3.68 -10.15 41.95
N ARG A 284 4.82 -9.78 41.35
CA ARG A 284 5.97 -9.26 42.10
C ARG A 284 5.62 -7.96 42.81
N LEU A 285 4.91 -7.06 42.12
CA LEU A 285 4.55 -5.74 42.64
C LEU A 285 3.56 -5.83 43.81
N VAL A 286 2.51 -6.67 43.68
CA VAL A 286 1.54 -6.91 44.76
C VAL A 286 2.19 -7.60 45.97
N ARG A 287 3.12 -8.54 45.76
CA ARG A 287 3.85 -9.21 46.85
C ARG A 287 4.85 -8.31 47.57
N SER A 288 5.30 -7.22 46.96
CA SER A 288 6.28 -6.31 47.54
C SER A 288 5.71 -5.38 48.63
N GLY A 289 4.40 -5.40 48.89
CA GLY A 289 3.72 -4.57 49.90
C GLY A 289 3.64 -3.06 49.57
N LYS A 290 4.37 -2.57 48.56
CA LYS A 290 4.41 -1.15 48.17
C LYS A 290 3.05 -0.57 47.78
N LEU A 291 2.12 -1.42 47.33
CA LEU A 291 0.77 -1.03 46.91
C LEU A 291 -0.27 -1.07 48.04
N ASP A 292 0.09 -1.52 49.25
CA ASP A 292 -0.87 -1.67 50.36
C ASP A 292 -1.45 -0.34 50.84
N LYS A 293 -0.74 0.77 50.60
CA LYS A 293 -1.21 2.13 50.89
C LYS A 293 -2.30 2.62 49.92
N TYR A 294 -2.46 1.98 48.76
CA TYR A 294 -3.38 2.42 47.70
C TYR A 294 -4.35 1.30 47.31
N PHE A 295 -5.45 1.17 48.05
CA PHE A 295 -6.46 0.11 47.84
C PHE A 295 -6.91 -0.03 46.38
N ALA A 296 -7.19 1.08 45.69
CA ALA A 296 -7.65 1.08 44.30
C ALA A 296 -6.57 0.55 43.32
N ALA A 297 -5.31 0.96 43.50
CA ALA A 297 -4.20 0.49 42.68
C ALA A 297 -3.91 -1.00 42.97
N ARG A 298 -3.81 -1.39 44.25
CA ARG A 298 -3.61 -2.80 44.63
C ARG A 298 -4.68 -3.70 44.03
N ARG A 299 -5.94 -3.26 44.03
CA ARG A 299 -7.06 -4.00 43.45
C ARG A 299 -6.93 -4.13 41.92
N ALA A 300 -6.64 -3.04 41.22
CA ALA A 300 -6.47 -3.05 39.77
C ALA A 300 -5.34 -4.00 39.33
N PHE A 301 -4.19 -3.93 40.01
CA PHE A 301 -3.08 -4.83 39.79
C PHE A 301 -3.42 -6.28 40.18
N ALA A 302 -3.99 -6.52 41.36
CA ALA A 302 -4.35 -7.88 41.79
C ALA A 302 -5.38 -8.55 40.87
N GLY A 303 -6.29 -7.79 40.24
CA GLY A 303 -7.27 -8.29 39.27
C GLY A 303 -6.66 -8.94 38.02
N PHE A 304 -5.41 -8.59 37.67
CA PHE A 304 -4.71 -9.16 36.51
C PHE A 304 -4.19 -10.59 36.72
N ASP A 305 -3.97 -11.00 37.97
CA ASP A 305 -3.45 -12.33 38.30
C ASP A 305 -4.55 -13.35 38.65
N GLN A 306 -5.78 -12.89 38.89
CA GLN A 306 -6.88 -13.75 39.32
C GLN A 306 -7.30 -14.78 38.24
N PRO A 307 -7.63 -16.02 38.63
CA PRO A 307 -8.29 -16.99 37.76
C PRO A 307 -9.56 -16.36 37.18
N GLY A 308 -9.62 -16.23 35.85
CA GLY A 308 -10.74 -15.57 35.17
C GLY A 308 -10.48 -14.14 34.70
N SER A 309 -9.32 -13.54 35.02
CA SER A 309 -9.00 -12.15 34.66
C SER A 309 -9.33 -11.78 33.20
N PRO A 310 -10.00 -10.63 32.97
CA PRO A 310 -10.35 -10.13 31.63
C PRO A 310 -9.11 -9.70 30.81
N LEU A 311 -7.94 -9.59 31.46
CA LEU A 311 -6.68 -9.16 30.85
C LEU A 311 -6.31 -9.94 29.58
N ARG A 312 -6.37 -11.28 29.62
CA ARG A 312 -5.88 -12.10 28.48
C ARG A 312 -6.77 -11.95 27.25
N PRO A 313 -8.11 -12.11 27.33
CA PRO A 313 -9.00 -11.89 26.19
C PRO A 313 -8.94 -10.45 25.66
N LEU A 314 -8.94 -9.44 26.54
CA LEU A 314 -8.87 -8.04 26.13
C LEU A 314 -7.54 -7.68 25.48
N LEU A 315 -6.41 -8.06 26.08
CA LEU A 315 -5.12 -7.82 25.46
C LEU A 315 -5.07 -8.49 24.10
N LEU A 316 -5.36 -9.79 23.99
CA LEU A 316 -5.31 -10.53 22.71
C LEU A 316 -6.22 -9.90 21.64
N SER A 317 -7.46 -9.62 21.97
CA SER A 317 -8.38 -9.08 20.97
C SER A 317 -8.11 -7.61 20.64
N LEU A 318 -7.96 -6.76 21.65
CA LEU A 318 -7.75 -5.33 21.48
C LEU A 318 -6.35 -5.05 20.91
N GLY A 319 -5.33 -5.71 21.45
CA GLY A 319 -3.94 -5.53 21.03
C GLY A 319 -3.69 -5.98 19.59
N ILE A 320 -4.23 -7.12 19.15
CA ILE A 320 -4.12 -7.53 17.74
C ILE A 320 -4.84 -6.51 16.84
N ALA A 321 -6.09 -6.15 17.19
CA ALA A 321 -6.88 -5.22 16.39
C ALA A 321 -6.22 -3.83 16.27
N THR A 322 -5.77 -3.27 17.39
CA THR A 322 -5.09 -1.96 17.42
C THR A 322 -3.73 -2.02 16.71
N THR A 323 -2.96 -3.11 16.85
CA THR A 323 -1.66 -3.25 16.17
C THR A 323 -1.83 -3.25 14.65
N LEU A 324 -2.80 -4.01 14.14
CA LEU A 324 -3.11 -4.05 12.71
C LEU A 324 -3.64 -2.72 12.20
N LEU A 325 -4.49 -2.04 12.97
CA LEU A 325 -4.99 -0.72 12.61
C LEU A 325 -3.87 0.33 12.54
N VAL A 326 -2.92 0.30 13.47
CA VAL A 326 -1.73 1.17 13.43
C VAL A 326 -0.88 0.86 12.20
N ALA A 327 -0.57 -0.42 11.94
CA ALA A 327 0.23 -0.83 10.78
C ALA A 327 -0.45 -0.42 9.46
N ALA A 328 -1.76 -0.67 9.33
CA ALA A 328 -2.54 -0.27 8.16
C ALA A 328 -2.55 1.25 7.98
N THR A 329 -2.69 2.02 9.07
CA THR A 329 -2.67 3.50 9.02
C THR A 329 -1.34 4.01 8.46
N ILE A 330 -0.21 3.45 8.90
CA ILE A 330 1.11 3.85 8.42
C ILE A 330 1.22 3.62 6.91
N VAL A 331 0.80 2.44 6.43
CA VAL A 331 0.82 2.10 5.00
C VAL A 331 -0.12 3.01 4.21
N ILE A 332 -1.33 3.27 4.70
CA ILE A 332 -2.31 4.17 4.06
C ILE A 332 -1.74 5.58 3.92
N VAL A 333 -1.19 6.14 5.00
CA VAL A 333 -0.66 7.50 4.99
C VAL A 333 0.56 7.60 4.08
N ALA A 334 1.46 6.61 4.11
CA ALA A 334 2.62 6.56 3.21
C ALA A 334 2.19 6.47 1.74
N MET A 335 1.16 5.68 1.43
CA MET A 335 0.59 5.57 0.08
C MET A 335 -0.05 6.87 -0.38
N LEU A 336 -0.86 7.52 0.45
CA LEU A 336 -1.46 8.82 0.10
C LEU A 336 -0.41 9.90 -0.10
N GLN A 337 0.67 9.89 0.69
CA GLN A 337 1.82 10.79 0.49
C GLN A 337 2.52 10.51 -0.84
N LEU A 338 2.76 9.24 -1.17
CA LEU A 338 3.33 8.86 -2.45
C LEU A 338 2.45 9.37 -3.60
N LEU A 339 1.16 9.08 -3.60
CA LEU A 339 0.24 9.47 -4.67
C LEU A 339 0.15 10.99 -4.83
N ASN A 340 0.04 11.74 -3.72
CA ASN A 340 -0.03 13.20 -3.75
C ASN A 340 1.27 13.86 -4.21
N ASN A 341 2.41 13.24 -3.94
CA ASN A 341 3.72 13.75 -4.36
C ASN A 341 4.10 13.29 -5.77
N THR A 342 3.51 12.20 -6.27
CA THR A 342 3.90 11.58 -7.55
C THR A 342 3.75 12.53 -8.74
N VAL A 343 2.71 13.36 -8.80
CA VAL A 343 2.58 14.41 -9.81
C VAL A 343 2.65 15.76 -9.10
N PRO A 344 3.68 16.58 -9.35
CA PRO A 344 3.82 17.89 -8.71
C PRO A 344 2.64 18.81 -9.01
N SER A 345 2.37 19.75 -8.10
CA SER A 345 1.35 20.77 -8.29
C SER A 345 1.64 21.71 -9.46
N ARG A 346 2.91 21.87 -9.85
CA ARG A 346 3.35 22.67 -11.00
C ARG A 346 4.11 21.77 -11.96
N SER A 347 3.53 21.55 -13.13
CA SER A 347 4.09 20.67 -14.14
C SER A 347 4.42 21.40 -15.45
N PRO A 348 5.43 20.94 -16.21
CA PRO A 348 5.66 21.44 -17.55
C PRO A 348 4.46 21.21 -18.46
N THR A 349 4.08 22.25 -19.20
CA THR A 349 3.00 22.22 -20.19
C THR A 349 3.54 21.79 -21.55
N LEU A 350 4.79 22.17 -21.84
CA LEU A 350 5.53 21.83 -23.05
C LEU A 350 6.89 21.21 -22.71
N ALA A 351 7.27 20.19 -23.46
CA ALA A 351 8.63 19.64 -23.52
C ALA A 351 9.18 19.78 -24.94
N PHE A 352 10.49 19.97 -25.04
CA PHE A 352 11.21 20.28 -26.26
C PHE A 352 12.40 19.34 -26.40
N TYR A 353 12.58 18.80 -27.60
CA TYR A 353 13.69 17.95 -27.96
C TYR A 353 14.41 18.49 -29.19
N ASP A 354 15.69 18.15 -29.29
CA ASP A 354 16.56 18.49 -30.42
C ASP A 354 16.79 20.00 -30.63
N ILE A 355 16.88 20.75 -29.53
CA ILE A 355 17.27 22.16 -29.57
C ILE A 355 18.76 22.25 -29.92
N GLN A 356 19.09 22.75 -31.10
CA GLN A 356 20.47 22.84 -31.57
C GLN A 356 21.30 23.81 -30.71
N LYS A 357 22.57 23.48 -30.43
CA LYS A 357 23.45 24.31 -29.60
C LYS A 357 23.58 25.78 -30.05
N PRO A 358 23.67 26.12 -31.35
CA PRO A 358 23.74 27.52 -31.79
C PRO A 358 22.47 28.32 -31.49
N ASP A 359 21.31 27.64 -31.48
CA ASP A 359 19.99 28.28 -31.39
C ASP A 359 19.49 28.44 -29.95
N ILE A 360 20.20 27.87 -28.96
CA ILE A 360 19.70 27.73 -27.58
C ILE A 360 19.30 29.06 -26.91
N GLU A 361 20.05 30.13 -27.16
CA GLU A 361 19.77 31.44 -26.55
C GLU A 361 18.58 32.13 -27.23
N ASP A 362 18.49 32.09 -28.57
CA ASP A 362 17.32 32.60 -29.32
C ASP A 362 16.06 31.77 -29.01
N PHE A 363 16.23 30.46 -28.79
CA PHE A 363 15.17 29.57 -28.37
C PHE A 363 14.62 29.96 -27.00
N ARG A 364 15.50 30.14 -26.00
CA ARG A 364 15.11 30.53 -24.63
C ARG A 364 14.31 31.84 -24.62
N THR A 365 14.79 32.87 -25.32
CA THR A 365 14.10 34.17 -25.40
C THR A 365 12.74 34.03 -26.10
N THR A 366 12.69 33.33 -27.23
CA THR A 366 11.44 33.13 -27.98
C THR A 366 10.39 32.39 -27.14
N VAL A 367 10.76 31.29 -26.50
CA VAL A 367 9.82 30.49 -25.68
C VAL A 367 9.35 31.27 -24.46
N LEU A 368 10.22 32.07 -23.82
CA LEU A 368 9.81 32.93 -22.70
C LEU A 368 8.81 34.01 -23.11
N THR A 369 8.82 34.44 -24.37
CA THR A 369 7.82 35.39 -24.92
C THR A 369 6.55 34.70 -25.45
N ALA A 370 6.51 33.37 -25.48
CA ALA A 370 5.36 32.64 -25.97
C ALA A 370 4.16 32.75 -25.00
N PRO A 371 2.92 32.71 -25.52
CA PRO A 371 1.70 32.87 -24.73
C PRO A 371 1.68 32.00 -23.47
N GLY A 372 1.44 32.64 -22.32
CA GLY A 372 1.26 31.97 -21.03
C GLY A 372 2.52 31.31 -20.45
N VAL A 373 3.67 31.35 -21.12
CA VAL A 373 4.92 30.78 -20.60
C VAL A 373 5.46 31.68 -19.49
N THR A 374 5.73 31.07 -18.34
CA THR A 374 6.26 31.75 -17.15
C THR A 374 7.73 31.44 -16.92
N GLU A 375 8.19 30.28 -17.39
CA GLU A 375 9.52 29.78 -17.12
C GLU A 375 9.92 28.76 -18.19
N VAL A 376 11.18 28.81 -18.61
CA VAL A 376 11.80 27.86 -19.54
C VAL A 376 13.09 27.37 -18.92
N GLN A 377 13.29 26.05 -18.93
CA GLN A 377 14.54 25.44 -18.50
C GLN A 377 15.04 24.52 -19.59
N THR A 378 16.34 24.56 -19.85
CA THR A 378 16.99 23.69 -20.83
C THR A 378 18.24 23.05 -20.24
N VAL A 379 18.51 21.83 -20.67
CA VAL A 379 19.65 21.01 -20.26
C VAL A 379 20.28 20.37 -21.48
N PRO A 380 21.61 20.18 -21.50
CA PRO A 380 22.26 19.49 -22.60
C PRO A 380 21.79 18.03 -22.62
N LEU A 381 21.66 17.46 -23.82
CA LEU A 381 21.44 16.04 -24.01
C LEU A 381 22.62 15.50 -24.82
N VAL A 382 23.45 14.69 -24.16
CA VAL A 382 24.56 13.99 -24.80
C VAL A 382 24.23 12.51 -24.82
N LEU A 383 24.35 11.88 -25.98
CA LEU A 383 24.19 10.44 -26.10
C LEU A 383 25.58 9.80 -26.08
N GLY A 384 25.75 8.81 -25.21
CA GLY A 384 27.00 8.08 -25.07
C GLY A 384 26.71 6.65 -24.65
N ARG A 385 27.69 5.76 -24.86
CA ARG A 385 27.53 4.34 -24.52
C ARG A 385 28.57 3.93 -23.50
N LEU A 386 28.15 3.27 -22.43
CA LEU A 386 29.09 2.67 -21.48
C LEU A 386 29.80 1.48 -22.12
N THR A 387 31.13 1.51 -22.16
CA THR A 387 31.94 0.50 -22.88
C THR A 387 32.81 -0.35 -21.97
N SER A 388 33.32 0.22 -20.88
CA SER A 388 34.13 -0.50 -19.91
C SER A 388 33.90 -0.01 -18.48
N ILE A 389 34.12 -0.92 -17.54
CA ILE A 389 34.07 -0.69 -16.09
C ILE A 389 35.40 -1.19 -15.53
N ASN A 390 36.13 -0.34 -14.83
CA ASN A 390 37.46 -0.65 -14.28
C ASN A 390 38.44 -1.23 -15.33
N GLY A 391 38.31 -0.78 -16.58
CA GLY A 391 39.12 -1.25 -17.72
C GLY A 391 38.65 -2.56 -18.36
N GLU A 392 37.65 -3.25 -17.80
CA GLU A 392 37.06 -4.46 -18.39
C GLU A 392 35.90 -4.11 -19.33
N SER A 393 35.87 -4.70 -20.52
CA SER A 393 34.82 -4.43 -21.51
C SER A 393 33.51 -5.11 -21.11
N LEU A 394 32.41 -4.35 -21.14
CA LEU A 394 31.07 -4.88 -20.85
C LEU A 394 30.64 -5.99 -21.82
N LEU A 395 31.05 -5.92 -23.09
CA LEU A 395 30.76 -6.94 -24.10
C LEU A 395 31.41 -8.31 -23.81
N SER A 396 32.40 -8.34 -22.90
CA SER A 396 33.12 -9.56 -22.54
C SER A 396 32.58 -10.25 -21.28
N ARG A 397 31.59 -9.66 -20.60
CA ARG A 397 30.99 -10.24 -19.40
C ARG A 397 30.06 -11.41 -19.76
N ALA A 398 29.98 -12.37 -18.83
CA ALA A 398 29.24 -13.62 -19.03
C ALA A 398 27.73 -13.47 -18.87
N ASP A 399 27.25 -12.40 -18.20
CA ASP A 399 25.83 -12.14 -18.05
C ASP A 399 25.27 -11.51 -19.34
N VAL A 400 24.31 -12.20 -19.95
CA VAL A 400 23.65 -11.76 -21.18
C VAL A 400 22.90 -10.44 -20.96
N ALA A 401 22.38 -10.17 -19.77
CA ALA A 401 21.70 -8.92 -19.47
C ALA A 401 22.68 -7.74 -19.44
N GLU A 402 23.81 -7.89 -18.73
CA GLU A 402 24.85 -6.84 -18.65
C GLU A 402 25.54 -6.60 -20.01
N ALA A 403 25.77 -7.66 -20.79
CA ALA A 403 26.39 -7.55 -22.11
C ALA A 403 25.47 -6.91 -23.15
N LEU A 404 24.14 -6.99 -22.97
CA LEU A 404 23.16 -6.34 -23.85
C LEU A 404 23.01 -4.84 -23.53
N GLU A 405 23.10 -4.44 -22.26
CA GLU A 405 23.08 -3.02 -21.86
C GLU A 405 24.28 -2.23 -22.43
N ALA A 406 25.37 -2.94 -22.75
CA ALA A 406 26.51 -2.38 -23.48
C ALA A 406 26.17 -1.88 -24.89
N ASN A 407 25.02 -2.25 -25.46
CA ASN A 407 24.57 -1.77 -26.77
C ASN A 407 23.66 -0.56 -26.69
N ASP A 408 23.15 -0.22 -25.51
CA ASP A 408 22.21 0.88 -25.33
C ASP A 408 22.96 2.22 -25.30
N GLU A 409 22.32 3.26 -25.83
CA GLU A 409 22.80 4.64 -25.70
C GLU A 409 22.21 5.28 -24.44
N HIS A 410 23.10 5.64 -23.51
CA HIS A 410 22.80 6.37 -22.29
C HIS A 410 22.63 7.86 -22.57
N LYS A 411 21.60 8.48 -21.99
CA LYS A 411 21.39 9.92 -22.02
C LYS A 411 22.15 10.54 -20.85
N LEU A 412 23.17 11.29 -21.22
CA LEU A 412 24.09 11.95 -20.32
C LEU A 412 23.75 13.43 -20.25
N SER A 413 23.79 13.99 -19.04
CA SER A 413 23.59 15.42 -18.85
C SER A 413 24.34 15.94 -17.64
N TYR A 414 24.13 17.22 -17.34
CA TYR A 414 24.56 17.85 -16.10
C TYR A 414 23.39 17.97 -15.15
N ARG A 415 23.72 17.97 -13.85
CA ARG A 415 22.74 18.21 -12.80
C ARG A 415 22.20 19.62 -12.87
N VAL A 416 20.88 19.77 -12.95
CA VAL A 416 20.19 21.06 -12.85
C VAL A 416 19.15 21.02 -11.72
N LYS A 417 19.36 21.88 -10.72
CA LYS A 417 18.68 21.90 -9.40
C LYS A 417 17.14 21.86 -9.43
N ARG A 418 16.50 22.17 -10.57
CA ARG A 418 15.03 22.23 -10.73
C ARG A 418 14.46 21.21 -11.74
N ILE A 419 15.28 20.61 -12.60
CA ILE A 419 14.90 19.49 -13.48
C ILE A 419 15.12 18.16 -12.74
N ASP A 420 16.12 18.13 -11.85
CA ASP A 420 16.58 16.95 -11.14
C ASP A 420 16.24 17.03 -9.64
N ASN A 421 14.97 16.85 -9.27
CA ASN A 421 14.60 16.29 -7.96
C ASN A 421 15.10 14.83 -7.83
N ILE A 422 16.39 14.67 -7.54
CA ILE A 422 17.06 13.38 -7.34
C ILE A 422 17.28 13.13 -5.86
N SER A 423 17.11 11.88 -5.43
CA SER A 423 17.49 11.44 -4.09
C SER A 423 18.70 10.53 -4.20
N VAL A 424 19.81 10.90 -3.56
CA VAL A 424 21.02 10.07 -3.56
C VAL A 424 20.79 8.84 -2.71
N THR A 425 20.94 7.67 -3.31
CA THR A 425 20.75 6.37 -2.66
C THR A 425 22.07 5.87 -2.08
N SER A 426 23.19 6.13 -2.75
CA SER A 426 24.54 5.75 -2.30
C SER A 426 25.58 6.78 -2.75
N GLY A 427 26.65 6.94 -1.97
CA GLY A 427 27.73 7.88 -2.26
C GLY A 427 27.36 9.34 -1.96
N GLU A 428 28.17 10.26 -2.48
CA GLU A 428 27.98 11.70 -2.29
C GLU A 428 28.17 12.44 -3.62
N LEU A 429 27.24 13.35 -3.92
CA LEU A 429 27.36 14.21 -5.09
C LEU A 429 28.43 15.27 -4.87
N TRP A 430 29.12 15.64 -5.95
CA TRP A 430 30.06 16.76 -5.95
C TRP A 430 29.34 18.11 -5.69
N PRO A 431 30.06 19.13 -5.18
CA PRO A 431 29.56 20.50 -5.10
C PRO A 431 29.22 21.06 -6.48
N LEU A 432 28.24 21.98 -6.58
CA LEU A 432 27.81 22.55 -7.87
C LEU A 432 28.94 23.26 -8.65
N GLU A 433 29.94 23.80 -7.95
CA GLU A 433 31.09 24.50 -8.52
C GLU A 433 32.34 23.62 -8.60
N TYR A 434 32.16 22.30 -8.69
CA TYR A 434 33.27 21.36 -8.76
C TYR A 434 34.16 21.60 -9.98
N GLN A 435 35.47 21.70 -9.72
CA GLN A 435 36.52 21.73 -10.74
C GLN A 435 37.50 20.60 -10.45
N GLY A 436 37.67 19.68 -11.39
CA GLY A 436 38.50 18.50 -11.19
C GLY A 436 38.31 17.46 -12.30
N PRO A 437 38.86 16.24 -12.13
CA PRO A 437 38.64 15.15 -13.08
C PRO A 437 37.14 14.80 -13.19
N PRO A 438 36.69 14.28 -14.34
CA PRO A 438 35.29 13.93 -14.55
C PRO A 438 34.76 12.98 -13.49
N LYS A 439 33.64 13.37 -12.87
CA LYS A 439 32.86 12.52 -11.97
C LYS A 439 31.50 12.25 -12.59
N VAL A 440 30.96 11.08 -12.30
CA VAL A 440 29.65 10.66 -12.77
C VAL A 440 28.79 10.16 -11.61
N ALA A 441 27.51 10.47 -11.67
CA ALA A 441 26.49 9.87 -10.83
C ALA A 441 25.51 9.14 -11.73
N MET A 442 25.09 7.94 -11.35
CA MET A 442 24.29 7.07 -12.19
C MET A 442 22.92 6.81 -11.57
N GLU A 443 21.90 6.65 -12.41
CA GLU A 443 20.56 6.28 -11.96
C GLU A 443 20.54 4.88 -11.36
N ASP A 444 19.75 4.66 -10.30
CA ASP A 444 19.78 3.44 -9.49
C ASP A 444 19.34 2.18 -10.24
N ARG A 445 18.30 2.28 -11.08
CA ARG A 445 17.89 1.15 -11.93
C ARG A 445 18.98 0.81 -12.95
N GLU A 446 19.54 1.81 -13.63
CA GLU A 446 20.64 1.61 -14.56
C GLU A 446 21.88 1.01 -13.87
N ALA A 447 22.26 1.56 -12.73
CA ALA A 447 23.42 1.09 -11.96
C ALA A 447 23.22 -0.35 -11.48
N GLY A 448 22.00 -0.71 -11.06
CA GLY A 448 21.64 -2.06 -10.65
C GLY A 448 21.60 -3.07 -11.80
N GLN A 449 21.20 -2.65 -12.99
CA GLN A 449 21.18 -3.49 -14.19
C GLN A 449 22.60 -3.78 -14.72
N ILE A 450 23.49 -2.78 -14.66
CA ILE A 450 24.89 -2.92 -15.12
C ILE A 450 25.78 -3.53 -14.01
N GLY A 451 25.34 -3.48 -12.75
CA GLY A 451 26.08 -4.01 -11.61
C GLY A 451 27.27 -3.14 -11.19
N VAL A 452 27.17 -1.81 -11.31
CA VAL A 452 28.23 -0.88 -10.90
C VAL A 452 28.07 -0.43 -9.45
N ALA A 453 29.20 -0.16 -8.79
CA ALA A 453 29.25 0.34 -7.42
C ALA A 453 29.97 1.68 -7.33
N VAL A 454 29.62 2.47 -6.31
CA VAL A 454 30.32 3.74 -6.02
C VAL A 454 31.81 3.46 -5.81
N GLY A 455 32.65 4.16 -6.57
CA GLY A 455 34.10 4.00 -6.65
C GLY A 455 34.60 3.39 -7.96
N ASP A 456 33.72 2.82 -8.79
CA ASP A 456 34.09 2.27 -10.09
C ASP A 456 34.51 3.35 -11.10
N GLN A 457 35.48 3.01 -11.95
CA GLN A 457 35.89 3.84 -13.08
C GLN A 457 35.12 3.44 -14.33
N LEU A 458 34.27 4.34 -14.83
CA LEU A 458 33.40 4.10 -15.98
C LEU A 458 33.97 4.77 -17.23
N THR A 459 33.99 4.05 -18.35
CA THR A 459 34.41 4.60 -19.66
C THR A 459 33.24 4.64 -20.62
N PHE A 460 32.82 5.85 -20.95
CA PHE A 460 31.78 6.11 -21.95
C PHE A 460 32.42 6.42 -23.30
N THR A 461 31.85 5.91 -24.39
CA THR A 461 32.18 6.34 -25.75
C THR A 461 31.14 7.35 -26.22
N ILE A 462 31.57 8.57 -26.50
CA ILE A 462 30.71 9.69 -26.93
C ILE A 462 31.27 10.23 -28.25
N LEU A 463 30.47 10.19 -29.32
CA LEU A 463 30.91 10.57 -30.68
C LEU A 463 32.23 9.87 -31.12
N GLY A 464 32.43 8.63 -30.67
CA GLY A 464 33.64 7.84 -30.96
C GLY A 464 34.86 8.17 -30.10
N GLN A 465 34.75 9.09 -29.14
CA GLN A 465 35.82 9.43 -28.20
C GLN A 465 35.55 8.82 -26.81
N PRO A 466 36.56 8.25 -26.14
CA PRO A 466 36.42 7.75 -24.78
C PRO A 466 36.40 8.90 -23.76
N LEU A 467 35.48 8.82 -22.78
CA LEU A 467 35.38 9.68 -21.61
C LEU A 467 35.39 8.79 -20.37
N GLU A 468 36.47 8.87 -19.60
CA GLU A 468 36.60 8.19 -18.31
C GLU A 468 36.08 9.08 -17.18
N ALA A 469 35.26 8.51 -16.29
CA ALA A 469 34.75 9.19 -15.11
C ALA A 469 34.61 8.24 -13.91
N GLU A 470 34.87 8.76 -12.72
CA GLU A 470 34.68 8.03 -11.46
C GLU A 470 33.21 8.08 -11.03
N LEU A 471 32.60 6.92 -10.74
CA LEU A 471 31.25 6.81 -10.21
C LEU A 471 31.24 7.18 -8.72
N VAL A 472 30.74 8.36 -8.37
CA VAL A 472 30.77 8.87 -6.98
C VAL A 472 29.43 8.82 -6.26
N ALA A 473 28.33 8.65 -7.00
CA ALA A 473 27.01 8.57 -6.42
C ALA A 473 26.05 7.74 -7.29
N ILE A 474 25.13 7.05 -6.64
CA ILE A 474 23.96 6.44 -7.29
C ILE A 474 22.73 7.19 -6.80
N TYR A 475 21.88 7.63 -7.72
CA TYR A 475 20.67 8.39 -7.40
C TYR A 475 19.40 7.68 -7.86
N ALA A 476 18.37 7.74 -7.05
CA ALA A 476 17.02 7.42 -7.47
C ALA A 476 16.36 8.67 -8.08
N GLN A 477 15.68 8.47 -9.20
CA GLN A 477 14.89 9.54 -9.80
C GLN A 477 13.58 9.72 -9.01
N GLY A 478 13.29 10.95 -8.58
CA GLY A 478 12.04 11.29 -7.91
C GLY A 478 10.78 11.19 -8.80
N ASN A 479 9.71 11.88 -8.38
CA ASN A 479 8.35 11.89 -8.92
C ASN A 479 8.19 12.04 -10.46
N LEU A 480 6.96 11.77 -10.98
CA LEU A 480 6.54 11.93 -12.38
C LEU A 480 6.49 13.42 -12.78
N GLU A 481 7.67 14.02 -12.92
CA GLU A 481 7.89 15.26 -13.65
C GLU A 481 8.19 14.95 -15.11
N THR A 482 7.93 15.89 -16.01
CA THR A 482 8.34 15.80 -17.42
C THR A 482 9.86 15.86 -17.48
N ARG A 483 10.48 14.70 -17.27
CA ARG A 483 11.92 14.55 -17.11
C ARG A 483 12.49 13.92 -18.36
N PHE A 484 13.52 14.57 -18.86
CA PHE A 484 14.49 13.93 -19.72
C PHE A 484 15.15 12.88 -18.84
N TRP A 485 14.73 11.63 -18.98
CA TRP A 485 15.31 10.52 -18.23
C TRP A 485 16.80 10.50 -18.54
N PHE A 486 17.63 10.94 -17.61
CA PHE A 486 19.08 10.87 -17.72
C PHE A 486 19.55 9.68 -16.91
N GLU A 487 20.24 8.75 -17.56
CA GLU A 487 20.82 7.55 -16.95
C GLU A 487 22.10 7.91 -16.19
N ALA A 488 22.81 8.96 -16.61
CA ALA A 488 23.99 9.45 -15.92
C ALA A 488 24.12 10.98 -15.92
N LEU A 489 24.51 11.53 -14.78
CA LEU A 489 24.81 12.95 -14.58
C LEU A 489 26.32 13.12 -14.43
N PHE A 490 26.92 14.06 -15.15
CA PHE A 490 28.34 14.36 -15.08
C PHE A 490 28.65 15.62 -14.28
N SER A 491 29.87 15.69 -13.77
CA SER A 491 30.41 16.92 -13.20
C SER A 491 30.55 18.03 -14.25
N PRO A 492 30.43 19.32 -13.88
CA PRO A 492 30.59 20.43 -14.81
C PRO A 492 31.87 20.34 -15.64
N GLY A 493 31.79 20.66 -16.93
CA GLY A 493 32.93 20.68 -17.86
C GLY A 493 33.22 19.35 -18.56
N ALA A 494 32.79 18.21 -18.02
CA ALA A 494 33.12 16.89 -18.57
C ALA A 494 32.49 16.60 -19.94
N LEU A 495 31.31 17.16 -20.22
CA LEU A 495 30.56 16.94 -21.46
C LEU A 495 30.66 18.10 -22.46
N ASP A 496 31.27 19.24 -22.13
CA ASP A 496 31.14 20.50 -22.88
C ASP A 496 31.53 20.40 -24.36
N ALA A 497 32.55 19.58 -24.64
CA ALA A 497 33.03 19.30 -26.00
C ALA A 497 32.03 18.47 -26.83
N PHE A 498 31.18 17.68 -26.17
CA PHE A 498 30.24 16.74 -26.78
C PHE A 498 28.81 17.28 -26.88
N ILE A 499 28.52 18.43 -26.25
CA ILE A 499 27.18 19.04 -26.32
C ILE A 499 26.93 19.53 -27.75
N THR A 500 26.01 18.87 -28.44
CA THR A 500 25.50 19.26 -29.76
C THR A 500 24.06 19.76 -29.71
N ARG A 501 23.28 19.26 -28.74
CA ARG A 501 21.86 19.56 -28.57
C ARG A 501 21.44 19.69 -27.11
N TYR A 502 20.30 20.31 -26.93
CA TYR A 502 19.62 20.52 -25.67
C TYR A 502 18.20 19.98 -25.74
N VAL A 503 17.68 19.69 -24.57
CA VAL A 503 16.27 19.41 -24.32
C VAL A 503 15.76 20.42 -23.30
N GLY A 504 14.45 20.69 -23.29
CA GLY A 504 13.92 21.74 -22.43
C GLY A 504 12.45 21.62 -22.11
N VAL A 505 12.05 22.24 -21.01
CA VAL A 505 10.66 22.29 -20.56
C VAL A 505 10.22 23.73 -20.41
N ALA A 506 8.96 24.01 -20.75
CA ALA A 506 8.31 25.27 -20.45
C ALA A 506 7.10 25.06 -19.52
N PHE A 507 6.98 25.96 -18.55
CA PHE A 507 5.89 26.00 -17.59
C PHE A 507 4.94 27.13 -17.96
N GLN A 508 3.65 26.80 -18.10
CA GLN A 508 2.60 27.79 -18.29
C GLN A 508 1.75 27.93 -17.01
N ASP A 509 1.17 29.10 -16.80
CA ASP A 509 0.27 29.34 -15.67
C ASP A 509 -1.09 28.65 -15.91
N GLU A 510 -1.47 27.72 -15.02
CA GLU A 510 -2.73 26.96 -15.11
C GLU A 510 -3.96 27.89 -15.10
N SER A 511 -3.87 29.07 -14.46
CA SER A 511 -4.98 30.03 -14.36
C SER A 511 -5.44 30.58 -15.72
N GLN A 512 -4.54 30.66 -16.70
CA GLN A 512 -4.87 31.10 -18.06
C GLN A 512 -5.39 29.96 -18.95
N GLN A 513 -5.06 28.70 -18.60
CA GLN A 513 -5.48 27.51 -19.36
C GLN A 513 -7.01 27.27 -19.23
N SER A 514 -7.59 27.52 -18.05
CA SER A 514 -9.03 27.34 -17.80
C SER A 514 -9.91 28.43 -18.41
N ALA A 515 -9.40 29.65 -18.60
CA ALA A 515 -10.18 30.75 -19.19
C ALA A 515 -10.57 30.51 -20.66
N ALA A 516 -9.83 29.65 -21.38
CA ALA A 516 -10.11 29.33 -22.78
C ALA A 516 -11.02 28.10 -22.97
N THR A 517 -11.37 27.36 -21.91
CA THR A 517 -12.07 26.06 -22.06
C THR A 517 -13.59 26.17 -21.90
N GLU A 518 -14.13 27.24 -21.32
CA GLU A 518 -15.57 27.32 -21.02
C GLU A 518 -16.35 28.50 -21.64
N SER A 519 -15.70 29.53 -22.21
CA SER A 519 -16.45 30.70 -22.73
C SER A 519 -16.35 31.02 -24.22
N ASP A 520 -15.37 30.52 -24.98
CA ASP A 520 -15.28 30.80 -26.43
C ASP A 520 -14.81 29.59 -27.23
N SER A 521 -15.73 28.97 -27.97
CA SER A 521 -15.49 27.81 -28.85
C SER A 521 -14.56 28.08 -30.04
N GLU A 522 -14.03 29.30 -30.19
CA GLU A 522 -13.14 29.70 -31.29
C GLU A 522 -11.69 30.01 -30.88
N SER A 523 -11.37 30.09 -29.58
CA SER A 523 -10.01 30.43 -29.15
C SER A 523 -9.09 29.19 -29.14
N THR A 524 -7.96 29.28 -29.84
CA THR A 524 -6.94 28.21 -29.83
C THR A 524 -6.37 28.08 -28.40
N PRO A 525 -6.35 26.88 -27.79
CA PRO A 525 -5.75 26.67 -26.48
C PRO A 525 -4.34 27.26 -26.38
N ILE A 526 -4.01 27.89 -25.24
CA ILE A 526 -2.75 28.64 -25.05
C ILE A 526 -1.52 27.76 -25.26
N ASP A 527 -1.58 26.49 -24.86
CA ASP A 527 -0.52 25.50 -25.09
C ASP A 527 -0.31 25.23 -26.59
N ILE A 528 -1.39 25.24 -27.38
CA ILE A 528 -1.33 25.09 -28.85
C ILE A 528 -0.81 26.37 -29.50
N ALA A 529 -1.26 27.54 -29.05
CA ALA A 529 -0.78 28.82 -29.58
C ALA A 529 0.73 28.98 -29.34
N ALA A 530 1.21 28.66 -28.13
CA ALA A 530 2.64 28.66 -27.82
C ALA A 530 3.40 27.62 -28.65
N ALA A 531 2.92 26.38 -28.74
CA ALA A 531 3.56 25.35 -29.54
C ALA A 531 3.65 25.73 -31.03
N ASN A 532 2.61 26.34 -31.60
CA ASN A 532 2.59 26.80 -32.99
C ASN A 532 3.60 27.92 -33.24
N GLN A 533 3.68 28.91 -32.34
CA GLN A 533 4.66 30.00 -32.44
C GLN A 533 6.09 29.48 -32.38
N ILE A 534 6.37 28.56 -31.47
CA ILE A 534 7.70 27.96 -31.30
C ILE A 534 8.06 27.12 -32.53
N SER A 535 7.13 26.29 -33.01
CA SER A 535 7.34 25.43 -34.19
C SER A 535 7.54 26.23 -35.47
N ALA A 536 6.89 27.40 -35.61
CA ALA A 536 7.06 28.27 -36.76
C ALA A 536 8.47 28.90 -36.83
N ARG A 537 9.07 29.21 -35.68
CA ARG A 537 10.42 29.79 -35.59
C ARG A 537 11.52 28.71 -35.60
N PHE A 538 11.26 27.56 -34.96
CA PHE A 538 12.20 26.47 -34.79
C PHE A 538 11.62 25.14 -35.30
N PRO A 539 11.50 24.95 -36.63
CA PRO A 539 10.89 23.76 -37.20
C PRO A 539 11.67 22.46 -36.92
N GLY A 540 12.95 22.55 -36.56
CA GLY A 540 13.77 21.41 -36.15
C GLY A 540 13.56 20.97 -34.69
N VAL A 541 12.87 21.76 -33.86
CA VAL A 541 12.64 21.43 -32.45
C VAL A 541 11.34 20.66 -32.29
N VAL A 542 11.43 19.44 -31.78
CA VAL A 542 10.24 18.62 -31.50
C VAL A 542 9.56 19.16 -30.25
N THR A 543 8.36 19.74 -30.43
CA THR A 543 7.56 20.31 -29.35
C THR A 543 6.42 19.38 -28.94
N ILE A 544 6.30 19.11 -27.65
CA ILE A 544 5.44 18.06 -27.10
C ILE A 544 4.60 18.62 -25.99
N ARG A 545 3.29 18.45 -26.12
CA ARG A 545 2.31 18.93 -25.15
C ARG A 545 2.14 17.89 -24.06
N THR A 546 2.73 18.17 -22.91
CA THR A 546 2.73 17.25 -21.76
C THR A 546 1.54 17.46 -20.83
N ALA A 547 0.87 18.62 -20.94
CA ALA A 547 -0.30 18.98 -20.15
C ALA A 547 -1.39 17.91 -20.15
N ARG A 548 -1.78 17.41 -21.34
CA ARG A 548 -2.85 16.39 -21.45
C ARG A 548 -2.45 15.06 -20.84
N GLY A 549 -1.23 14.61 -21.10
CA GLY A 549 -0.70 13.35 -20.54
C GLY A 549 -0.66 13.40 -19.03
N LEU A 550 -0.15 14.49 -18.47
CA LEU A 550 -0.03 14.64 -17.02
C LEU A 550 -1.37 14.91 -16.33
N ALA A 551 -2.30 15.63 -16.97
CA ALA A 551 -3.66 15.77 -16.48
C ALA A 551 -4.40 14.43 -16.43
N SER A 552 -4.16 13.54 -17.40
CA SER A 552 -4.67 12.17 -17.36
C SER A 552 -4.02 11.35 -16.24
N ALA A 553 -2.69 11.41 -16.08
CA ALA A 553 -1.98 10.77 -14.97
C ALA A 553 -2.50 11.25 -13.61
N ARG A 554 -2.67 12.56 -13.42
CA ARG A 554 -3.22 13.16 -12.20
C ARG A 554 -4.65 12.72 -11.93
N ARG A 555 -5.50 12.63 -12.96
CA ARG A 555 -6.87 12.09 -12.82
C ARG A 555 -6.85 10.64 -12.33
N ILE A 556 -6.00 9.80 -12.91
CA ILE A 556 -5.84 8.39 -12.51
C ILE A 556 -5.34 8.27 -11.06
N LEU A 557 -4.30 9.03 -10.71
CA LEU A 557 -3.71 8.99 -9.36
C LEU A 557 -4.66 9.56 -8.30
N ASN A 558 -5.42 10.62 -8.60
CA ASN A 558 -6.45 11.15 -7.71
C ASN A 558 -7.58 10.14 -7.49
N ALA A 559 -7.99 9.45 -8.55
CA ALA A 559 -8.93 8.34 -8.46
C ALA A 559 -8.42 7.21 -7.57
N ALA A 560 -7.14 6.83 -7.72
CA ALA A 560 -6.49 5.85 -6.87
C ALA A 560 -6.43 6.32 -5.41
N ALA A 561 -6.08 7.59 -5.16
CA ALA A 561 -6.07 8.18 -3.83
C ALA A 561 -7.47 8.20 -3.18
N LEU A 562 -8.52 8.49 -3.96
CA LEU A 562 -9.90 8.42 -3.53
C LEU A 562 -10.30 6.98 -3.17
N ALA A 563 -9.91 5.99 -3.99
CA ALA A 563 -10.15 4.58 -3.69
C ALA A 563 -9.45 4.14 -2.39
N VAL A 564 -8.17 4.47 -2.23
CA VAL A 564 -7.41 4.22 -0.99
C VAL A 564 -8.07 4.88 0.21
N SER A 565 -8.52 6.14 0.07
CA SER A 565 -9.18 6.88 1.16
C SER A 565 -10.51 6.25 1.57
N LEU A 566 -11.32 5.79 0.61
CA LEU A 566 -12.59 5.11 0.88
C LEU A 566 -12.37 3.75 1.56
N VAL A 567 -11.37 2.98 1.11
CA VAL A 567 -11.01 1.71 1.75
C VAL A 567 -10.43 1.93 3.14
N ALA A 568 -9.62 2.98 3.32
CA ALA A 568 -9.14 3.40 4.64
C ALA A 568 -10.29 3.76 5.58
N LEU A 569 -11.29 4.50 5.10
CA LEU A 569 -12.45 4.90 5.89
C LEU A 569 -13.32 3.70 6.28
N THR A 570 -13.59 2.79 5.34
CA THR A 570 -14.35 1.56 5.64
C THR A 570 -13.59 0.65 6.60
N SER A 571 -12.27 0.51 6.43
CA SER A 571 -11.38 -0.22 7.35
C SER A 571 -11.39 0.38 8.76
N LEU A 572 -11.34 1.71 8.86
CA LEU A 572 -11.40 2.42 10.13
C LEU A 572 -12.74 2.20 10.82
N ILE A 573 -13.86 2.32 10.10
CA ILE A 573 -15.20 2.05 10.64
C ILE A 573 -15.30 0.60 11.12
N ALA A 574 -14.88 -0.37 10.31
CA ALA A 574 -14.88 -1.78 10.68
C ALA A 574 -14.05 -2.03 11.94
N SER A 575 -12.87 -1.43 12.03
CA SER A 575 -12.01 -1.54 13.20
C SER A 575 -12.64 -0.92 14.44
N LEU A 576 -13.26 0.26 14.33
CA LEU A 576 -13.99 0.90 15.44
C LEU A 576 -15.18 0.06 15.91
N LEU A 577 -15.94 -0.53 14.99
CA LEU A 577 -17.05 -1.44 15.33
C LEU A 577 -16.56 -2.69 16.05
N VAL A 578 -15.43 -3.26 15.61
CA VAL A 578 -14.80 -4.39 16.29
C VAL A 578 -14.34 -3.99 17.68
N LEU A 579 -13.67 -2.86 17.84
CA LEU A 579 -13.24 -2.36 19.15
C LEU A 579 -14.46 -2.19 20.08
N ALA A 580 -15.55 -1.61 19.58
CA ALA A 580 -16.81 -1.50 20.32
C ALA A 580 -17.37 -2.89 20.70
N SER A 581 -17.29 -3.89 19.81
CA SER A 581 -17.73 -5.26 20.09
C SER A 581 -16.91 -5.92 21.19
N VAL A 582 -15.58 -5.70 21.23
CA VAL A 582 -14.68 -6.22 22.28
C VAL A 582 -15.04 -5.64 23.63
N VAL A 583 -15.23 -4.32 23.69
CA VAL A 583 -15.63 -3.61 24.92
C VAL A 583 -17.02 -4.08 25.37
N ALA A 584 -17.97 -4.22 24.45
CA ALA A 584 -19.33 -4.68 24.75
C ALA A 584 -19.36 -6.13 25.26
N ALA A 585 -18.58 -7.03 24.67
CA ALA A 585 -18.52 -8.44 25.10
C ALA A 585 -17.95 -8.58 26.52
N ASN A 586 -17.03 -7.70 26.93
CA ASN A 586 -16.43 -7.77 28.27
C ASN A 586 -17.26 -7.05 29.37
N ARG A 587 -18.30 -6.30 28.97
CA ARG A 587 -19.19 -5.52 29.85
C ARG A 587 -19.90 -6.37 30.89
N GLN A 588 -20.55 -7.45 30.48
CA GLN A 588 -21.41 -8.27 31.35
C GLN A 588 -20.63 -8.89 32.52
N ARG A 589 -19.37 -9.24 32.28
CA ARG A 589 -18.50 -9.85 33.28
C ARG A 589 -18.11 -8.87 34.37
N GLN A 590 -17.73 -7.65 33.98
CA GLN A 590 -17.34 -6.60 34.91
C GLN A 590 -18.53 -6.09 35.76
N LEU A 591 -19.75 -6.06 35.20
CA LEU A 591 -20.96 -5.74 35.98
C LEU A 591 -21.17 -6.72 37.13
N ARG A 592 -21.01 -8.02 36.88
CA ARG A 592 -21.20 -9.05 37.90
C ARG A 592 -20.17 -8.91 39.04
N GLU A 593 -18.90 -8.70 38.70
CA GLU A 593 -17.83 -8.47 39.68
C GLU A 593 -18.06 -7.17 40.47
N ALA A 594 -18.42 -6.08 39.78
CA ALA A 594 -18.73 -4.79 40.39
C ALA A 594 -19.93 -4.87 41.36
N ALA A 595 -20.99 -5.59 40.97
CA ALA A 595 -22.19 -5.78 41.79
C ALA A 595 -21.89 -6.58 43.06
N ILE A 596 -21.11 -7.66 42.95
CA ILE A 596 -20.67 -8.47 44.12
C ILE A 596 -19.85 -7.61 45.08
N LEU A 597 -18.90 -6.82 44.56
CA LEU A 597 -18.01 -6.01 45.39
C LEU A 597 -18.72 -4.78 45.99
N HIS A 598 -19.79 -4.31 45.36
CA HIS A 598 -20.67 -3.32 45.95
C HIS A 598 -21.55 -3.93 47.06
N ALA A 599 -22.06 -5.16 46.86
CA ALA A 599 -22.83 -5.88 47.88
C ALA A 599 -22.02 -6.17 49.15
N ILE A 600 -20.69 -6.38 49.02
CA ILE A 600 -19.76 -6.57 50.15
C ILE A 600 -19.35 -5.23 50.81
N GLY A 601 -19.89 -4.08 50.34
CA GLY A 601 -19.74 -2.78 51.00
C GLY A 601 -18.64 -1.87 50.44
N SER A 602 -18.09 -2.14 49.25
CA SER A 602 -17.08 -1.23 48.67
C SER A 602 -17.69 0.11 48.24
N ARG A 603 -17.04 1.21 48.66
CA ARG A 603 -17.47 2.58 48.29
C ARG A 603 -17.41 2.77 46.77
N HIS A 604 -18.50 3.28 46.20
CA HIS A 604 -18.66 3.49 44.76
C HIS A 604 -17.49 4.23 44.09
N ARG A 605 -17.01 5.32 44.71
CA ARG A 605 -15.84 6.07 44.20
C ARG A 605 -14.58 5.21 44.12
N SER A 606 -14.33 4.37 45.13
CA SER A 606 -13.14 3.50 45.14
C SER A 606 -13.20 2.42 44.07
N LEU A 607 -14.40 1.94 43.75
CA LEU A 607 -14.63 0.97 42.67
C LEU A 607 -14.36 1.60 41.29
N MET A 608 -14.83 2.83 41.08
CA MET A 608 -14.58 3.58 39.84
C MET A 608 -13.10 3.90 39.64
N TYR A 609 -12.39 4.32 40.69
CA TYR A 609 -10.95 4.58 40.59
C TYR A 609 -10.16 3.30 40.28
N ALA A 610 -10.51 2.17 40.89
CA ALA A 610 -9.83 0.91 40.61
C ALA A 610 -10.02 0.46 39.15
N LEU A 611 -11.26 0.52 38.66
CA LEU A 611 -11.58 0.13 37.29
C LEU A 611 -10.99 1.11 36.26
N GLY A 612 -10.98 2.41 36.56
CA GLY A 612 -10.33 3.42 35.74
C GLY A 612 -8.82 3.19 35.60
N ILE A 613 -8.15 2.81 36.69
CA ILE A 613 -6.72 2.44 36.66
C ILE A 613 -6.51 1.16 35.83
N GLU A 614 -7.39 0.17 35.93
CA GLU A 614 -7.30 -1.07 35.15
C GLU A 614 -7.40 -0.80 33.65
N TYR A 615 -8.39 -0.02 33.22
CA TYR A 615 -8.55 0.39 31.83
C TYR A 615 -7.41 1.28 31.35
N LEU A 616 -6.94 2.22 32.17
CA LEU A 616 -5.80 3.08 31.85
C LEU A 616 -4.56 2.25 31.59
N LEU A 617 -4.26 1.30 32.47
CA LEU A 617 -3.11 0.43 32.31
C LEU A 617 -3.23 -0.42 31.05
N LEU A 618 -4.40 -1.00 30.79
CA LEU A 618 -4.64 -1.81 29.61
C LEU A 618 -4.52 -0.99 28.32
N ALA A 619 -5.10 0.22 28.28
CA ALA A 619 -5.00 1.14 27.16
C ALA A 619 -3.56 1.61 26.91
N VAL A 620 -2.80 1.93 27.97
CA VAL A 620 -1.39 2.32 27.86
C VAL A 620 -0.53 1.16 27.34
N VAL A 621 -0.69 -0.03 27.91
CA VAL A 621 0.06 -1.22 27.48
C VAL A 621 -0.25 -1.58 26.04
N VAL A 622 -1.53 -1.61 25.66
CA VAL A 622 -1.95 -1.90 24.28
C VAL A 622 -1.48 -0.80 23.35
N GLY A 623 -1.62 0.47 23.72
CA GLY A 623 -1.19 1.60 22.92
C GLY A 623 0.31 1.61 22.66
N ILE A 624 1.14 1.37 23.67
CA ILE A 624 2.60 1.26 23.53
C ILE A 624 2.94 0.05 22.65
N PHE A 625 2.38 -1.13 22.95
CA PHE A 625 2.67 -2.34 22.17
C PHE A 625 2.26 -2.17 20.70
N ALA A 626 1.06 -1.67 20.43
CA ALA A 626 0.55 -1.44 19.09
C ALA A 626 1.34 -0.35 18.35
N SER A 627 1.77 0.71 19.04
CA SER A 627 2.61 1.75 18.45
C SER A 627 3.98 1.22 18.05
N VAL A 628 4.62 0.42 18.91
CA VAL A 628 5.96 -0.13 18.64
C VAL A 628 5.90 -1.24 17.60
N VAL A 629 5.06 -2.25 17.82
CA VAL A 629 4.98 -3.43 16.95
C VAL A 629 4.24 -3.10 15.65
N GLY A 630 3.15 -2.35 15.72
CA GLY A 630 2.42 -1.89 14.53
C GLY A 630 3.20 -0.84 13.75
N GLY A 631 3.94 0.03 14.45
CA GLY A 631 4.94 0.92 13.86
C GLY A 631 5.99 0.17 13.07
N PHE A 632 6.65 -0.79 13.73
CA PHE A 632 7.66 -1.64 13.13
C PHE A 632 7.11 -2.42 11.92
N LEU A 633 6.00 -3.15 12.07
CA LEU A 633 5.38 -3.92 10.98
C LEU A 633 4.95 -3.02 9.82
N GLY A 634 4.28 -1.90 10.09
CA GLY A 634 3.84 -0.95 9.09
C GLY A 634 5.01 -0.38 8.29
N THR A 635 6.11 -0.03 8.95
CA THR A 635 7.32 0.47 8.27
C THR A 635 8.08 -0.60 7.52
N LEU A 636 8.15 -1.82 8.04
CA LEU A 636 8.81 -2.94 7.37
C LEU A 636 8.13 -3.19 6.02
N VAL A 637 6.79 -3.27 6.03
CA VAL A 637 5.99 -3.49 4.84
C VAL A 637 6.05 -2.28 3.89
N ALA A 638 5.87 -1.07 4.42
CA ALA A 638 5.89 0.13 3.60
C ALA A 638 7.25 0.36 2.93
N LYS A 639 8.37 0.20 3.65
CA LYS A 639 9.71 0.54 3.16
C LYS A 639 10.32 -0.55 2.29
N TYR A 640 10.33 -1.79 2.77
CA TYR A 640 11.10 -2.87 2.14
C TYR A 640 10.30 -3.64 1.11
N TRP A 641 8.97 -3.54 1.14
CA TRP A 641 8.13 -4.37 0.30
C TRP A 641 7.28 -3.55 -0.68
N LEU A 642 6.85 -2.34 -0.28
CA LEU A 642 6.06 -1.44 -1.13
C LEU A 642 6.85 -0.20 -1.60
N GLU A 643 8.11 -0.05 -1.20
CA GLU A 643 9.00 1.08 -1.54
C GLU A 643 8.36 2.47 -1.32
N LEU A 644 7.54 2.58 -0.26
CA LEU A 644 6.82 3.79 0.08
C LEU A 644 7.69 4.75 0.90
N PRO A 645 7.48 6.08 0.74
CA PRO A 645 8.16 7.08 1.54
C PRO A 645 7.68 7.00 3.00
N VAL A 646 8.50 6.42 3.87
CA VAL A 646 8.28 6.40 5.32
C VAL A 646 9.14 7.45 6.01
N GLY A 647 8.48 8.30 6.80
CA GLY A 647 9.13 9.40 7.53
C GLY A 647 8.55 9.62 8.93
N LEU A 648 8.95 10.73 9.55
CA LEU A 648 8.42 11.11 10.88
C LEU A 648 6.90 11.28 10.87
N VAL A 649 6.34 11.89 9.82
CA VAL A 649 4.89 12.12 9.69
C VAL A 649 4.10 10.80 9.68
N THR A 650 4.60 9.77 8.99
CA THR A 650 3.94 8.45 8.94
C THR A 650 4.00 7.72 10.30
N TRP A 651 5.08 7.89 11.06
CA TRP A 651 5.16 7.37 12.43
C TRP A 651 4.23 8.12 13.39
N MET A 652 4.13 9.44 13.24
CA MET A 652 3.25 10.29 14.04
C MET A 652 1.77 9.96 13.79
N SER A 653 1.37 9.63 12.56
CA SER A 653 -0.01 9.22 12.27
C SER A 653 -0.35 7.87 12.91
N GLY A 654 0.54 6.87 12.82
CA GLY A 654 0.34 5.57 13.47
C GLY A 654 0.24 5.67 15.00
N THR A 655 1.15 6.42 15.63
CA THR A 655 1.10 6.69 17.08
C THR A 655 -0.12 7.52 17.47
N GLY A 656 -0.50 8.50 16.64
CA GLY A 656 -1.73 9.29 16.82
C GLY A 656 -2.98 8.41 16.83
N VAL A 657 -3.08 7.43 15.93
CA VAL A 657 -4.18 6.45 15.92
C VAL A 657 -4.17 5.58 17.18
N ALA A 658 -3.00 5.09 17.62
CA ALA A 658 -2.90 4.32 18.86
C ALA A 658 -3.37 5.11 20.09
N VAL A 659 -2.97 6.39 20.19
CA VAL A 659 -3.42 7.31 21.25
C VAL A 659 -4.92 7.61 21.14
N GLY A 660 -5.41 7.83 19.92
CA GLY A 660 -6.84 8.03 19.65
C GLY A 660 -7.67 6.84 20.12
N ILE A 661 -7.22 5.61 19.82
CA ILE A 661 -7.90 4.39 20.26
C ILE A 661 -7.81 4.23 21.78
N ALA A 662 -6.64 4.47 22.37
CA ALA A 662 -6.48 4.39 23.82
C ALA A 662 -7.43 5.35 24.55
N THR A 663 -7.55 6.60 24.07
CA THR A 663 -8.48 7.59 24.63
C THR A 663 -9.94 7.21 24.41
N LEU A 664 -10.28 6.62 23.25
CA LEU A 664 -11.64 6.11 22.96
C LEU A 664 -12.02 4.93 23.86
N CYS A 665 -11.12 3.98 24.07
CA CYS A 665 -11.33 2.87 25.00
C CYS A 665 -11.50 3.36 26.45
N LEU A 666 -10.69 4.34 26.86
CA LEU A 666 -10.76 4.92 28.21
C LEU A 666 -12.07 5.68 28.45
N SER A 667 -12.46 6.52 27.48
CA SER A 667 -13.69 7.30 27.55
C SER A 667 -14.93 6.41 27.50
N ALA A 668 -14.97 5.42 26.60
CA ALA A 668 -16.07 4.46 26.53
C ALA A 668 -16.21 3.66 27.84
N GLY A 669 -15.10 3.19 28.40
CA GLY A 669 -15.08 2.53 29.72
C GLY A 669 -15.57 3.46 30.84
N ALA A 670 -15.08 4.69 30.91
CA ALA A 670 -15.42 5.64 31.96
C ALA A 670 -16.89 6.11 31.92
N ILE A 671 -17.38 6.51 30.75
CA ILE A 671 -18.77 6.99 30.56
C ILE A 671 -19.77 5.88 30.91
N TRP A 672 -19.45 4.65 30.53
CA TRP A 672 -20.36 3.53 30.71
C TRP A 672 -20.41 3.05 32.17
N VAL A 673 -19.26 3.02 32.86
CA VAL A 673 -19.20 2.70 34.30
C VAL A 673 -19.96 3.75 35.12
N ALA A 674 -19.87 5.03 34.74
CA ALA A 674 -20.65 6.10 35.37
C ALA A 674 -22.17 5.90 35.21
N ARG A 675 -22.63 5.43 34.05
CA ARG A 675 -24.06 5.17 33.79
C ARG A 675 -24.59 3.90 34.47
N SER A 676 -23.82 2.83 34.49
CA SER A 676 -24.27 1.53 35.02
C SER A 676 -24.37 1.50 36.55
N LEU A 677 -23.56 2.28 37.24
CA LEU A 677 -23.58 2.39 38.71
C LEU A 677 -24.64 3.37 39.25
N ALA A 678 -25.37 4.06 38.37
CA ALA A 678 -26.54 4.86 38.74
C ALA A 678 -27.79 4.01 39.06
N MET A 679 -27.76 2.70 38.76
CA MET A 679 -28.85 1.76 39.07
C MET A 679 -28.62 1.08 40.42
N SER A 680 -29.70 0.79 41.16
CA SER A 680 -29.59 0.19 42.49
C SER A 680 -29.00 -1.23 42.44
N PRO A 681 -28.15 -1.62 43.42
CA PRO A 681 -27.47 -2.93 43.43
C PRO A 681 -28.43 -4.12 43.41
N ALA A 682 -29.61 -3.94 44.00
CA ALA A 682 -30.66 -4.95 44.04
C ALA A 682 -31.30 -5.21 42.67
N ARG A 683 -31.38 -4.21 41.77
CA ARG A 683 -31.83 -4.41 40.39
C ARG A 683 -30.74 -5.07 39.55
N LEU A 684 -29.49 -4.64 39.71
CA LEU A 684 -28.33 -5.20 39.01
C LEU A 684 -28.10 -6.69 39.28
N LEU A 685 -28.33 -7.16 40.52
CA LEU A 685 -28.22 -8.58 40.85
C LEU A 685 -29.39 -9.43 40.34
N ARG A 686 -30.55 -8.81 40.08
CA ARG A 686 -31.79 -9.46 39.61
C ARG A 686 -31.90 -9.53 38.08
N GLU A 687 -31.19 -8.67 37.35
CA GLU A 687 -31.06 -8.72 35.88
C GLU A 687 -29.88 -9.59 35.40
N VAL A 688 -29.02 -10.05 36.32
CA VAL A 688 -27.80 -10.84 36.02
C VAL A 688 -27.99 -12.34 36.33
N HIS A 689 -29.11 -12.71 36.96
CA HIS A 689 -29.71 -14.04 36.92
C HIS A 689 -30.86 -14.01 35.91
#